data_AF-A0A3P9HAD0-F1
#
_entry.id   AF-A0A3P9HAD0-F1
#
_cell.length_a   1.000
_cell.length_b   1.000
_cell.length_c   1.000
_cell.angle_alpha   90.00
_cell.angle_beta   90.00
_cell.angle_gamma   90.00
#
_symmetry.space_group_name_H-M   'P 1'
#
loop_
_entity.id
_entity.type
_entity.pdbx_description
1 polymer ?
#
loop_
_entity_poly.entity_id
_entity_poly.type
_entity_poly.pdbx_seq_one_letter_code
_entity_poly.pdbx_strand_id
1 'polypeptide(L)'
;MRTRNRLLQTCSSRKMMAMVRTSLQKVVVFLHRLQRMAISSPRYQKLCKDIQAEIDSHNDIFKSVEGNKSKMVKALGSSEEAVFLQHRLDDMNQRWSDLKAKSANIRAHLEASAERWSHLLSILEELWRWICMKDEELAKQMPIGGDVPTLLQQQNHCTALCSELKEREQLVINALDQARMFLADQPIEGPGEPCKNFQPKTDPTPEEKARGLARAIRKQTVEVKERWARLKGHVGGWQNQVEKALERLQDLQSSMDQLDLRLTRAEEAKASWQPVGDLLIDSLQDHIDNTIAFRDEVAPLRQDIRVVNELSAELTPLDIQLSSTASRQLDQLNMRWKLLQVAVEDRLKLLQEAHRDFGPSSQHFLSTSVQLPWQRAVSQNKVPYYINHQTQTTCWDHPKMTELYQSLADLNNVRFSAYRTAMKIRRLQKALCLDLLDIGVAQNTFEQLKLTNNSQPLSVPDVINCLTSVYDGLEQEYKDLVNVPLCVDMCLNWLLNVYDTGRSGKIRTLSMKIGLLSLSKGHLEEKYKHLFSQVASAGGTCDQRQLGLLLHEAIQIPRQLGEVAAFGGSNIEPSVRSCFQHVNNKVEIDPRQFVDWMHLEPQSMVWLPVLHRVAAAETAKHQAKCNICKECPIVGFRYRSLKHFNYDVCQSCFFSGRTAKGHKLNHPMVEYCTPTTSGEDMRDFTKVLKNKFRSKKYFTKHPRLVTGLRRSNKSHFTYYWEYCRLSQSPQLSHDDTHSRIEQYASRYELQDDEHALIIQYCQTLGGEGSQNSQPQSPAQILQAVEKEERGELEKIIARLEEEQRTLQREYELLKEQHGQRGAPTGSLSEASSAHPDEADLLAEAKLLRQHKGRLEARMHILEDHNKQLESQLHRLRQLLHQVTLCSVNLSAPLCVHMCSDELLDPHNSSSDLADVMEQINSSFPACSRKSSSHSVSSASFGVCVFHHVVKSK
;
A
#
# COMPACT_ATOMS: atom_id res chain seq x y z
N MET A 1 -37.69 -25.89 -118.28
CA MET A 1 -37.28 -27.02 -117.41
C MET A 1 -35.82 -27.48 -117.53
N ARG A 2 -35.04 -27.14 -118.58
CA ARG A 2 -33.65 -27.65 -118.74
C ARG A 2 -32.54 -26.94 -117.93
N THR A 3 -32.78 -25.72 -117.42
CA THR A 3 -31.75 -24.93 -116.69
C THR A 3 -31.70 -25.19 -115.18
N ARG A 4 -32.82 -25.59 -114.55
CA ARG A 4 -32.89 -25.82 -113.09
C ARG A 4 -32.23 -27.14 -112.65
N ASN A 5 -32.16 -28.15 -113.55
CA ASN A 5 -31.49 -29.42 -113.27
C ASN A 5 -29.95 -29.34 -113.29
N ARG A 6 -29.36 -28.40 -114.06
CA ARG A 6 -27.89 -28.26 -114.11
C ARG A 6 -27.32 -27.64 -112.83
N LEU A 7 -28.02 -26.72 -112.17
CA LEU A 7 -27.57 -26.08 -110.92
C LEU A 7 -27.68 -27.01 -109.70
N LEU A 8 -28.69 -27.88 -109.66
CA LEU A 8 -28.81 -28.91 -108.61
C LEU A 8 -27.75 -30.00 -108.78
N GLN A 9 -27.38 -30.36 -110.01
CA GLN A 9 -26.29 -31.32 -110.29
C GLN A 9 -24.89 -30.78 -109.95
N THR A 10 -24.61 -29.49 -110.16
CA THR A 10 -23.28 -28.93 -109.84
C THR A 10 -23.07 -28.73 -108.34
N CYS A 11 -24.12 -28.40 -107.58
CA CYS A 11 -24.05 -28.28 -106.12
C CYS A 11 -23.93 -29.65 -105.42
N SER A 12 -24.65 -30.68 -105.91
CA SER A 12 -24.50 -32.05 -105.40
C SER A 12 -23.14 -32.64 -105.76
N SER A 13 -22.63 -32.38 -106.97
CA SER A 13 -21.30 -32.83 -107.40
C SER A 13 -20.16 -32.19 -106.59
N ARG A 14 -20.23 -30.89 -106.26
CA ARG A 14 -19.22 -30.23 -105.40
C ARG A 14 -19.25 -30.73 -103.95
N LYS A 15 -20.43 -30.96 -103.37
CA LYS A 15 -20.56 -31.57 -102.03
C LYS A 15 -20.07 -33.02 -102.02
N MET A 16 -20.36 -33.79 -103.08
CA MET A 16 -19.90 -35.17 -103.24
C MET A 16 -18.38 -35.23 -103.46
N MET A 17 -17.79 -34.33 -104.26
CA MET A 17 -16.34 -34.21 -104.44
C MET A 17 -15.62 -33.78 -103.15
N ALA A 18 -16.20 -32.89 -102.35
CA ALA A 18 -15.65 -32.52 -101.04
C ALA A 18 -15.75 -33.68 -100.02
N MET A 19 -16.84 -34.46 -100.06
CA MET A 19 -17.05 -35.64 -99.22
C MET A 19 -16.14 -36.81 -99.64
N VAL A 20 -15.91 -36.99 -100.94
CA VAL A 20 -14.94 -37.95 -101.50
C VAL A 20 -13.51 -37.51 -101.22
N ARG A 21 -13.19 -36.21 -101.31
CA ARG A 21 -11.86 -35.69 -100.96
C ARG A 21 -11.59 -35.84 -99.46
N THR A 22 -12.53 -35.53 -98.59
CA THR A 22 -12.39 -35.74 -97.14
C THR A 22 -12.37 -37.23 -96.76
N SER A 23 -13.12 -38.08 -97.47
CA SER A 23 -13.07 -39.54 -97.27
C SER A 23 -11.76 -40.14 -97.79
N LEU A 24 -11.25 -39.70 -98.94
CA LEU A 24 -9.93 -40.08 -99.45
C LEU A 24 -8.82 -39.55 -98.55
N GLN A 25 -8.96 -38.35 -97.97
CA GLN A 25 -7.98 -37.80 -97.03
C GLN A 25 -8.03 -38.54 -95.69
N LYS A 26 -9.20 -38.97 -95.22
CA LYS A 26 -9.34 -39.87 -94.07
C LYS A 26 -8.80 -41.27 -94.37
N VAL A 27 -9.01 -41.80 -95.58
CA VAL A 27 -8.48 -43.10 -96.03
C VAL A 27 -6.97 -43.02 -96.21
N VAL A 28 -6.41 -41.92 -96.71
CA VAL A 28 -4.97 -41.70 -96.81
C VAL A 28 -4.35 -41.54 -95.43
N VAL A 29 -4.97 -40.80 -94.51
CA VAL A 29 -4.53 -40.72 -93.11
C VAL A 29 -4.65 -42.08 -92.42
N PHE A 30 -5.72 -42.84 -92.68
CA PHE A 30 -5.93 -44.19 -92.15
C PHE A 30 -4.94 -45.20 -92.74
N LEU A 31 -4.63 -45.12 -94.03
CA LEU A 31 -3.61 -45.93 -94.70
C LEU A 31 -2.21 -45.54 -94.25
N HIS A 32 -1.94 -44.26 -94.02
CA HIS A 32 -0.67 -43.77 -93.47
C HIS A 32 -0.52 -44.16 -91.99
N ARG A 33 -1.64 -44.26 -91.24
CA ARG A 33 -1.70 -44.77 -89.87
C ARG A 33 -1.55 -46.29 -89.83
N LEU A 34 -2.17 -47.03 -90.75
CA LEU A 34 -1.97 -48.47 -90.94
C LEU A 34 -0.56 -48.81 -91.41
N GLN A 35 0.02 -48.02 -92.31
CA GLN A 35 1.40 -48.17 -92.77
C GLN A 35 2.37 -47.88 -91.63
N ARG A 36 2.15 -46.83 -90.82
CA ARG A 36 2.94 -46.54 -89.62
C ARG A 36 2.76 -47.58 -88.51
N MET A 37 1.55 -48.09 -88.28
CA MET A 37 1.25 -49.18 -87.34
C MET A 37 1.83 -50.52 -87.78
N ALA A 38 1.88 -50.79 -89.09
CA ALA A 38 2.55 -51.96 -89.64
C ALA A 38 4.07 -51.85 -89.43
N ILE A 39 4.65 -50.66 -89.59
CA ILE A 39 6.09 -50.39 -89.38
C ILE A 39 6.47 -50.48 -87.89
N SER A 40 5.59 -50.12 -86.95
CA SER A 40 5.81 -50.31 -85.51
C SER A 40 5.48 -51.73 -85.02
N SER A 41 4.98 -52.61 -85.89
CA SER A 41 4.65 -53.99 -85.54
C SER A 41 5.90 -54.87 -85.44
N PRO A 42 6.10 -55.62 -84.34
CA PRO A 42 7.24 -56.53 -84.17
C PRO A 42 7.33 -57.61 -85.24
N ARG A 43 6.17 -58.02 -85.80
CA ARG A 43 6.09 -58.94 -86.94
C ARG A 43 6.77 -58.36 -88.17
N TYR A 44 6.67 -57.04 -88.38
CA TYR A 44 7.23 -56.35 -89.53
C TYR A 44 8.74 -56.10 -89.38
N GLN A 45 9.23 -55.84 -88.17
CA GLN A 45 10.68 -55.78 -87.89
C GLN A 45 11.37 -57.14 -88.03
N LYS A 46 10.74 -58.21 -87.54
CA LYS A 46 11.22 -59.58 -87.75
C LYS A 46 11.20 -59.93 -89.24
N LEU A 47 10.08 -59.65 -89.92
CA LEU A 47 9.95 -59.80 -91.37
C LEU A 47 11.03 -59.01 -92.13
N CYS A 48 11.41 -57.80 -91.70
CA CYS A 48 12.50 -57.05 -92.35
C CYS A 48 13.89 -57.67 -92.12
N LYS A 49 14.16 -58.24 -90.93
CA LYS A 49 15.39 -59.00 -90.67
C LYS A 49 15.44 -60.30 -91.48
N ASP A 50 14.31 -60.99 -91.57
CA ASP A 50 14.14 -62.22 -92.36
C ASP A 50 14.31 -61.91 -93.86
N ILE A 51 13.69 -60.84 -94.37
CA ILE A 51 13.88 -60.32 -95.74
C ILE A 51 15.35 -59.95 -95.97
N GLN A 52 16.04 -59.35 -94.99
CA GLN A 52 17.46 -59.02 -95.15
C GLN A 52 18.34 -60.27 -95.21
N ALA A 53 18.10 -61.25 -94.34
CA ALA A 53 18.80 -62.53 -94.39
C ALA A 53 18.55 -63.27 -95.71
N GLU A 54 17.34 -63.16 -96.26
CA GLU A 54 16.97 -63.72 -97.56
C GLU A 54 17.59 -62.93 -98.73
N ILE A 55 17.69 -61.60 -98.64
CA ILE A 55 18.44 -60.79 -99.62
C ILE A 55 19.93 -61.15 -99.59
N ASP A 56 20.50 -61.36 -98.40
CA ASP A 56 21.91 -61.71 -98.22
C ASP A 56 22.22 -63.12 -98.73
N SER A 57 21.33 -64.09 -98.51
CA SER A 57 21.49 -65.46 -99.02
C SER A 57 21.40 -65.55 -100.55
N HIS A 58 20.62 -64.68 -101.21
CA HIS A 58 20.49 -64.64 -102.67
C HIS A 58 21.47 -63.66 -103.33
N ASN A 59 22.28 -62.94 -102.56
CA ASN A 59 23.20 -61.91 -103.06
C ASN A 59 24.30 -62.49 -103.94
N ASP A 60 24.87 -63.63 -103.55
CA ASP A 60 25.95 -64.28 -104.30
C ASP A 60 25.46 -64.91 -105.61
N ILE A 61 24.21 -65.42 -105.62
CA ILE A 61 23.55 -65.93 -106.83
C ILE A 61 23.35 -64.79 -107.83
N PHE A 62 22.84 -63.63 -107.38
CA PHE A 62 22.66 -62.46 -108.25
C PHE A 62 24.00 -61.89 -108.76
N LYS A 63 25.04 -61.83 -107.92
CA LYS A 63 26.40 -61.42 -108.34
C LYS A 63 26.99 -62.35 -109.40
N SER A 64 26.75 -63.66 -109.28
CA SER A 64 27.16 -64.65 -110.27
C SER A 64 26.44 -64.46 -111.62
N VAL A 65 25.13 -64.20 -111.59
CA VAL A 65 24.34 -63.88 -112.79
C VAL A 65 24.82 -62.59 -113.46
N GLU A 66 25.14 -61.54 -112.69
CA GLU A 66 25.68 -60.29 -113.23
C GLU A 66 27.11 -60.40 -113.76
N GLY A 67 27.98 -61.13 -113.05
CA GLY A 67 29.34 -61.42 -113.51
C GLY A 67 29.38 -62.23 -114.82
N ASN A 68 28.34 -63.02 -115.09
CA ASN A 68 28.18 -63.80 -116.32
C ASN A 68 27.38 -63.09 -117.42
N LYS A 69 26.70 -61.97 -117.12
CA LYS A 69 25.93 -61.16 -118.09
C LYS A 69 26.73 -60.79 -119.33
N SER A 70 27.95 -60.25 -119.14
CA SER A 70 28.83 -59.89 -120.27
C SER A 70 29.23 -61.09 -121.12
N LYS A 71 29.39 -62.28 -120.51
CA LYS A 71 29.73 -63.52 -121.22
C LYS A 71 28.53 -64.06 -121.99
N MET A 72 27.33 -64.07 -121.39
CA MET A 72 26.09 -64.55 -122.01
C MET A 72 25.64 -63.66 -123.16
N VAL A 73 25.79 -62.34 -123.04
CA VAL A 73 25.41 -61.37 -124.08
C VAL A 73 26.42 -61.36 -125.24
N LYS A 74 27.72 -61.53 -124.96
CA LYS A 74 28.75 -61.71 -126.00
C LYS A 74 28.60 -63.01 -126.79
N ALA A 75 28.14 -64.09 -126.15
CA ALA A 75 27.96 -65.39 -126.81
C ALA A 75 26.82 -65.40 -127.85
N LEU A 76 25.87 -64.46 -127.77
CA LEU A 76 24.72 -64.35 -128.66
C LEU A 76 24.91 -63.35 -129.83
N GLY A 77 26.06 -62.67 -129.92
CA GLY A 77 26.34 -61.69 -130.99
C GLY A 77 25.35 -60.51 -131.06
N SER A 78 25.25 -59.83 -132.21
CA SER A 78 24.33 -58.69 -132.42
C SER A 78 22.89 -59.12 -132.79
N SER A 79 22.34 -60.12 -132.11
CA SER A 79 20.97 -60.64 -132.32
C SER A 79 19.93 -59.83 -131.53
N GLU A 80 18.70 -59.68 -132.05
CA GLU A 80 17.56 -59.11 -131.29
C GLU A 80 17.32 -59.88 -129.98
N GLU A 81 17.64 -61.17 -129.94
CA GLU A 81 17.56 -62.01 -128.74
C GLU A 81 18.61 -61.64 -127.68
N ALA A 82 19.80 -61.19 -128.10
CA ALA A 82 20.85 -60.69 -127.20
C ALA A 82 20.44 -59.36 -126.56
N VAL A 83 19.79 -58.47 -127.33
CA VAL A 83 19.22 -57.21 -126.83
C VAL A 83 18.07 -57.48 -125.87
N PHE A 84 17.21 -58.45 -126.16
CA PHE A 84 16.11 -58.85 -125.28
C PHE A 84 16.59 -59.49 -123.97
N LEU A 85 17.62 -60.36 -124.02
CA LEU A 85 18.24 -60.96 -122.84
C LEU A 85 18.96 -59.90 -121.99
N GLN A 86 19.69 -58.98 -122.63
CA GLN A 86 20.31 -57.84 -121.98
C GLN A 86 19.26 -56.98 -121.27
N HIS A 87 18.15 -56.63 -121.94
CA HIS A 87 17.05 -55.87 -121.33
C HIS A 87 16.40 -56.60 -120.15
N ARG A 88 16.23 -57.94 -120.22
CA ARG A 88 15.69 -58.73 -119.10
C ARG A 88 16.64 -58.83 -117.92
N LEU A 89 17.95 -58.96 -118.15
CA LEU A 89 18.97 -58.97 -117.10
C LEU A 89 19.11 -57.57 -116.48
N ASP A 90 19.01 -56.51 -117.27
CA ASP A 90 18.99 -55.12 -116.81
C ASP A 90 17.72 -54.83 -115.98
N ASP A 91 16.52 -55.26 -116.42
CA ASP A 91 15.27 -55.14 -115.65
C ASP A 91 15.33 -55.93 -114.33
N MET A 92 15.87 -57.14 -114.37
CA MET A 92 16.03 -57.97 -113.17
C MET A 92 17.02 -57.33 -112.16
N ASN A 93 18.13 -56.77 -112.63
CA ASN A 93 19.06 -56.02 -111.77
C ASN A 93 18.47 -54.72 -111.23
N GLN A 94 17.69 -54.01 -112.05
CA GLN A 94 17.00 -52.81 -111.61
C GLN A 94 16.03 -53.17 -110.48
N ARG A 95 15.23 -54.23 -110.64
CA ARG A 95 14.31 -54.72 -109.58
C ARG A 95 15.04 -55.20 -108.33
N TRP A 96 16.19 -55.87 -108.47
CA TRP A 96 17.03 -56.31 -107.34
C TRP A 96 17.65 -55.13 -106.60
N SER A 97 18.10 -54.12 -107.33
CA SER A 97 18.64 -52.86 -106.77
C SER A 97 17.54 -52.08 -106.07
N ASP A 98 16.34 -51.99 -106.66
CA ASP A 98 15.16 -51.36 -106.07
C ASP A 98 14.71 -52.09 -104.80
N LEU A 99 14.76 -53.42 -104.77
CA LEU A 99 14.43 -54.23 -103.59
C LEU A 99 15.44 -53.99 -102.45
N LYS A 100 16.74 -54.01 -102.75
CA LYS A 100 17.80 -53.65 -101.79
C LYS A 100 17.65 -52.23 -101.27
N ALA A 101 17.37 -51.27 -102.15
CA ALA A 101 17.15 -49.87 -101.78
C ALA A 101 15.91 -49.69 -100.90
N LYS A 102 14.80 -50.36 -101.22
CA LYS A 102 13.57 -50.34 -100.39
C LYS A 102 13.79 -50.98 -99.03
N SER A 103 14.46 -52.13 -98.96
CA SER A 103 14.83 -52.79 -97.69
C SER A 103 15.72 -51.89 -96.83
N ALA A 104 16.77 -51.30 -97.42
CA ALA A 104 17.67 -50.39 -96.73
C ALA A 104 16.98 -49.11 -96.24
N ASN A 105 16.06 -48.54 -97.03
CA ASN A 105 15.28 -47.35 -96.65
C ASN A 105 14.31 -47.66 -95.48
N ILE A 106 13.64 -48.82 -95.52
CA ILE A 106 12.79 -49.28 -94.41
C ILE A 106 13.62 -49.47 -93.14
N ARG A 107 14.83 -50.04 -93.24
CA ARG A 107 15.74 -50.23 -92.11
C ARG A 107 16.23 -48.91 -91.52
N ALA A 108 16.73 -48.00 -92.36
CA ALA A 108 17.20 -46.67 -91.95
C ALA A 108 16.08 -45.87 -91.27
N HIS A 109 14.84 -45.98 -91.76
CA HIS A 109 13.69 -45.34 -91.15
C HIS A 109 13.31 -45.96 -89.79
N LEU A 110 13.42 -47.29 -89.64
CA LEU A 110 13.18 -47.99 -88.37
C LEU A 110 14.24 -47.65 -87.32
N GLU A 111 15.52 -47.63 -87.71
CA GLU A 111 16.65 -47.23 -86.87
C GLU A 111 16.52 -45.78 -86.42
N ALA A 112 16.26 -44.84 -87.34
CA ALA A 112 16.02 -43.44 -87.01
C ALA A 112 14.81 -43.23 -86.07
N SER A 113 13.79 -44.09 -86.15
CA SER A 113 12.67 -44.07 -85.22
C SER A 113 13.04 -44.59 -83.83
N ALA A 114 13.82 -45.69 -83.75
CA ALA A 114 14.27 -46.25 -82.49
C ALA A 114 15.23 -45.31 -81.74
N GLU A 115 16.13 -44.65 -82.47
CA GLU A 115 17.01 -43.61 -81.94
C GLU A 115 16.21 -42.41 -81.41
N ARG A 116 15.21 -41.94 -82.16
CA ARG A 116 14.33 -40.84 -81.71
C ARG A 116 13.63 -41.15 -80.39
N TRP A 117 13.12 -42.36 -80.20
CA TRP A 117 12.42 -42.75 -78.97
C TRP A 117 13.37 -43.06 -77.81
N SER A 118 14.55 -43.61 -78.11
CA SER A 118 15.61 -43.78 -77.11
C SER A 118 16.12 -42.43 -76.62
N HIS A 119 16.23 -41.44 -77.52
CA HIS A 119 16.55 -40.06 -77.18
C HIS A 119 15.46 -39.42 -76.33
N LEU A 120 14.18 -39.61 -76.66
CA LEU A 120 13.05 -39.15 -75.84
C LEU A 120 13.08 -39.76 -74.43
N LEU A 121 13.40 -41.06 -74.30
CA LEU A 121 13.57 -41.70 -73.00
C LEU A 121 14.73 -41.07 -72.21
N SER A 122 15.87 -40.77 -72.85
CA SER A 122 16.99 -40.06 -72.21
C SER A 122 16.55 -38.69 -71.68
N ILE A 123 15.82 -37.91 -72.48
CA ILE A 123 15.29 -36.61 -72.07
C ILE A 123 14.36 -36.76 -70.86
N LEU A 124 13.44 -37.73 -70.87
CA LEU A 124 12.53 -37.98 -69.75
C LEU A 124 13.29 -38.38 -68.47
N GLU A 125 14.32 -39.22 -68.57
CA GLU A 125 15.15 -39.60 -67.43
C GLU A 125 16.00 -38.42 -66.91
N GLU A 126 16.55 -37.58 -67.79
CA GLU A 126 17.28 -36.37 -67.41
C GLU A 126 16.36 -35.37 -66.70
N LEU A 127 15.15 -35.15 -67.23
CA LEU A 127 14.13 -34.33 -66.57
C LEU A 127 13.74 -34.91 -65.22
N TRP A 128 13.55 -36.22 -65.13
CA TRP A 128 13.25 -36.88 -63.86
C TRP A 128 14.37 -36.66 -62.84
N ARG A 129 15.63 -36.92 -63.20
CA ARG A 129 16.79 -36.72 -62.31
C ARG A 129 16.88 -35.25 -61.87
N TRP A 130 16.70 -34.32 -62.79
CA TRP A 130 16.74 -32.89 -62.48
C TRP A 130 15.61 -32.47 -61.54
N ILE A 131 14.37 -32.94 -61.75
CA ILE A 131 13.24 -32.67 -60.84
C ILE A 131 13.53 -33.23 -59.44
N CYS A 132 14.11 -34.44 -59.34
CA CYS A 132 14.49 -35.01 -58.04
C CYS A 132 15.53 -34.16 -57.33
N MET A 133 16.58 -33.72 -58.04
CA MET A 133 17.59 -32.85 -57.46
C MET A 133 17.01 -31.52 -56.96
N LYS A 134 16.08 -30.91 -57.72
CA LYS A 134 15.43 -29.66 -57.32
C LYS A 134 14.47 -29.83 -56.13
N ASP A 135 13.76 -30.95 -56.04
CA ASP A 135 12.93 -31.27 -54.87
C ASP A 135 13.80 -31.49 -53.61
N GLU A 136 14.96 -32.13 -53.75
CA GLU A 136 15.95 -32.28 -52.67
C GLU A 136 16.62 -30.95 -52.29
N GLU A 137 16.93 -30.08 -53.25
CA GLU A 137 17.45 -28.73 -52.99
C GLU A 137 16.44 -27.90 -52.20
N LEU A 138 15.15 -27.97 -52.54
CA LEU A 138 14.08 -27.31 -51.81
C LEU A 138 13.93 -27.88 -50.39
N ALA A 139 13.99 -29.21 -50.24
CA ALA A 139 13.91 -29.86 -48.92
C ALA A 139 15.04 -29.43 -47.97
N LYS A 140 16.24 -29.15 -48.51
CA LYS A 140 17.38 -28.61 -47.74
C LYS A 140 17.17 -27.19 -47.24
N GLN A 141 16.23 -26.43 -47.81
CA GLN A 141 15.89 -25.08 -47.34
C GLN A 141 15.01 -25.08 -46.09
N MET A 142 14.47 -26.24 -45.69
CA MET A 142 13.65 -26.37 -44.49
C MET A 142 14.55 -26.53 -43.24
N PRO A 143 14.22 -25.91 -42.09
CA PRO A 143 12.99 -25.18 -41.75
C PRO A 143 12.99 -23.68 -42.15
N ILE A 144 11.84 -23.02 -41.96
CA ILE A 144 11.68 -21.57 -42.18
C ILE A 144 12.65 -20.79 -41.26
N GLY A 145 13.35 -19.81 -41.80
CA GLY A 145 14.30 -18.98 -41.05
C GLY A 145 13.65 -18.18 -39.91
N GLY A 146 14.37 -18.04 -38.79
CA GLY A 146 13.91 -17.33 -37.59
C GLY A 146 14.27 -15.84 -37.53
N ASP A 147 14.83 -15.30 -38.62
CA ASP A 147 15.32 -13.93 -38.74
C ASP A 147 15.14 -13.40 -40.18
N VAL A 148 14.99 -12.09 -40.32
CA VAL A 148 14.74 -11.41 -41.60
C VAL A 148 15.84 -11.67 -42.64
N PRO A 149 17.15 -11.60 -42.32
CA PRO A 149 18.22 -11.92 -43.27
C PRO A 149 18.12 -13.34 -43.85
N THR A 150 17.92 -14.35 -42.99
CA THR A 150 17.78 -15.75 -43.43
C THR A 150 16.54 -15.94 -44.32
N LEU A 151 15.41 -15.29 -43.98
CA LEU A 151 14.21 -15.35 -44.81
C LEU A 151 14.34 -14.65 -46.15
N LEU A 152 15.03 -13.51 -46.20
CA LEU A 152 15.36 -12.85 -47.48
C LEU A 152 16.23 -13.75 -48.36
N GLN A 153 17.17 -14.48 -47.77
CA GLN A 153 17.96 -15.48 -48.50
C GLN A 153 17.08 -16.62 -49.03
N GLN A 154 16.18 -17.17 -48.21
CA GLN A 154 15.24 -18.22 -48.62
C GLN A 154 14.25 -17.74 -49.69
N GLN A 155 13.77 -16.50 -49.61
CA GLN A 155 12.91 -15.86 -50.61
C GLN A 155 13.64 -15.69 -51.95
N ASN A 156 14.89 -15.20 -51.91
CA ASN A 156 15.71 -15.06 -53.11
C ASN A 156 15.96 -16.41 -53.78
N HIS A 157 16.25 -17.46 -53.00
CA HIS A 157 16.40 -18.82 -53.50
C HIS A 157 15.10 -19.34 -54.15
N CYS A 158 13.95 -19.14 -53.50
CA CYS A 158 12.66 -19.55 -54.04
C CYS A 158 12.32 -18.81 -55.35
N THR A 159 12.64 -17.52 -55.43
CA THR A 159 12.43 -16.69 -56.63
C THR A 159 13.30 -17.15 -57.80
N ALA A 160 14.57 -17.51 -57.52
CA ALA A 160 15.46 -18.10 -58.50
C ALA A 160 14.94 -19.47 -59.00
N LEU A 161 14.52 -20.35 -58.08
CA LEU A 161 13.97 -21.66 -58.42
C LEU A 161 12.67 -21.54 -59.25
N CYS A 162 11.78 -20.60 -58.92
CA CYS A 162 10.59 -20.30 -59.70
C CYS A 162 10.94 -19.86 -61.14
N SER A 163 12.04 -19.13 -61.32
CA SER A 163 12.50 -18.70 -62.64
C SER A 163 13.06 -19.88 -63.45
N GLU A 164 13.88 -20.73 -62.84
CA GLU A 164 14.39 -21.96 -63.48
C GLU A 164 13.27 -22.91 -63.91
N LEU A 165 12.21 -23.03 -63.09
CA LEU A 165 11.03 -23.84 -63.43
C LEU A 165 10.29 -23.29 -64.66
N LYS A 166 10.13 -21.97 -64.76
CA LYS A 166 9.49 -21.33 -65.92
C LYS A 166 10.29 -21.57 -67.20
N GLU A 167 11.62 -21.49 -67.14
CA GLU A 167 12.47 -21.75 -68.31
C GLU A 167 12.36 -23.21 -68.79
N ARG A 168 12.29 -24.17 -67.86
CA ARG A 168 12.20 -25.60 -68.21
C ARG A 168 10.78 -26.09 -68.48
N GLU A 169 9.76 -25.31 -68.18
CA GLU A 169 8.35 -25.69 -68.33
C GLU A 169 8.03 -26.12 -69.77
N GLN A 170 8.49 -25.34 -70.76
CA GLN A 170 8.25 -25.67 -72.16
C GLN A 170 8.93 -26.97 -72.58
N LEU A 171 10.12 -27.27 -72.04
CA LEU A 171 10.83 -28.53 -72.30
C LEU A 171 10.09 -29.73 -71.71
N VAL A 172 9.57 -29.60 -70.50
CA VAL A 172 8.77 -30.66 -69.85
C VAL A 172 7.48 -30.91 -70.62
N ILE A 173 6.75 -29.85 -71.00
CA ILE A 173 5.51 -29.97 -71.79
C ILE A 173 5.80 -30.65 -73.13
N ASN A 174 6.82 -30.18 -73.86
CA ASN A 174 7.20 -30.75 -75.16
C ASN A 174 7.59 -32.23 -75.05
N ALA A 175 8.37 -32.62 -74.03
CA ALA A 175 8.78 -34.01 -73.82
C ALA A 175 7.57 -34.91 -73.48
N LEU A 176 6.66 -34.43 -72.63
CA LEU A 176 5.43 -35.15 -72.29
C LEU A 176 4.48 -35.29 -73.49
N ASP A 177 4.37 -34.26 -74.34
CA ASP A 177 3.56 -34.31 -75.57
C ASP A 177 4.15 -35.25 -76.60
N GLN A 178 5.48 -35.25 -76.80
CA GLN A 178 6.16 -36.22 -77.66
C GLN A 178 5.97 -37.65 -77.17
N ALA A 179 6.03 -37.88 -75.85
CA ALA A 179 5.76 -39.18 -75.25
C ALA A 179 4.29 -39.59 -75.42
N ARG A 180 3.35 -38.66 -75.24
CA ARG A 180 1.91 -38.91 -75.47
C ARG A 180 1.63 -39.29 -76.91
N MET A 181 2.21 -38.59 -77.88
CA MET A 181 2.08 -38.90 -79.30
C MET A 181 2.61 -40.29 -79.63
N PHE A 182 3.79 -40.65 -79.08
CA PHE A 182 4.36 -41.99 -79.23
C PHE A 182 3.47 -43.09 -78.62
N LEU A 183 2.95 -42.86 -77.41
CA LEU A 183 2.13 -43.84 -76.71
C LEU A 183 0.74 -44.03 -77.35
N ALA A 184 0.21 -43.01 -78.01
CA ALA A 184 -1.03 -43.09 -78.78
C ALA A 184 -0.91 -43.98 -80.05
N ASP A 185 0.31 -44.17 -80.54
CA ASP A 185 0.63 -45.01 -81.70
C ASP A 185 0.98 -46.47 -81.32
N GLN A 186 1.00 -46.81 -80.02
CA GLN A 186 1.23 -48.17 -79.52
C GLN A 186 -0.10 -48.95 -79.38
N PRO A 187 -0.13 -50.27 -79.64
CA PRO A 187 -1.31 -51.08 -79.41
C PRO A 187 -1.73 -51.03 -77.93
N ILE A 188 -3.03 -50.88 -77.67
CA ILE A 188 -3.61 -50.91 -76.32
C ILE A 188 -3.38 -52.31 -75.77
N GLU A 189 -2.46 -52.46 -74.82
CA GLU A 189 -2.37 -53.67 -74.00
C GLU A 189 -3.64 -53.73 -73.14
N GLY A 190 -4.56 -54.65 -73.47
CA GLY A 190 -5.59 -55.08 -72.54
C GLY A 190 -4.95 -55.74 -71.31
N PRO A 191 -5.66 -55.81 -70.17
CA PRO A 191 -5.13 -56.41 -68.94
C PRO A 191 -4.77 -57.88 -69.22
N GLY A 192 -3.47 -58.17 -69.29
CA GLY A 192 -2.95 -59.50 -69.56
C GLY A 192 -3.06 -60.40 -68.33
N GLU A 193 -3.68 -61.57 -68.52
CA GLU A 193 -3.65 -62.68 -67.58
C GLU A 193 -2.21 -63.11 -67.22
N PRO A 194 -1.98 -63.59 -65.99
CA PRO A 194 -0.64 -63.93 -65.49
C PRO A 194 -0.16 -65.26 -66.09
N CYS A 195 0.67 -65.20 -67.12
CA CYS A 195 1.32 -66.41 -67.65
C CYS A 195 2.64 -66.68 -66.91
N LYS A 196 2.63 -67.75 -66.11
CA LYS A 196 3.80 -68.35 -65.45
C LYS A 196 4.73 -69.00 -66.48
N ASN A 197 6.01 -68.61 -66.46
CA ASN A 197 7.21 -69.45 -66.55
C ASN A 197 8.39 -68.65 -67.13
N PHE A 198 9.25 -68.18 -66.25
CA PHE A 198 10.55 -67.61 -66.59
C PHE A 198 11.55 -68.74 -66.85
N GLN A 199 12.05 -68.82 -68.08
CA GLN A 199 13.42 -69.27 -68.34
C GLN A 199 14.19 -68.10 -68.96
N PRO A 200 15.40 -67.79 -68.51
CA PRO A 200 16.20 -66.70 -69.06
C PRO A 200 16.75 -67.13 -70.42
N LYS A 201 16.11 -66.68 -71.51
CA LYS A 201 16.76 -66.67 -72.82
C LYS A 201 17.65 -65.43 -72.89
N THR A 202 18.95 -65.67 -72.98
CA THR A 202 19.99 -64.69 -73.31
C THR A 202 19.65 -64.08 -74.67
N ASP A 203 19.65 -62.75 -74.71
CA ASP A 203 19.13 -61.86 -75.74
C ASP A 203 17.60 -61.71 -75.83
N PRO A 204 17.04 -60.61 -75.28
CA PRO A 204 15.64 -60.30 -75.47
C PRO A 204 15.36 -60.06 -76.95
N THR A 205 14.27 -60.65 -77.42
CA THR A 205 13.80 -60.46 -78.78
C THR A 205 13.59 -58.96 -79.07
N PRO A 206 13.74 -58.51 -80.33
CA PRO A 206 13.48 -57.12 -80.71
C PRO A 206 12.09 -56.63 -80.25
N GLU A 207 11.13 -57.57 -80.17
CA GLU A 207 9.79 -57.39 -79.62
C GLU A 207 9.79 -57.07 -78.12
N GLU A 208 10.57 -57.79 -77.31
CA GLU A 208 10.73 -57.52 -75.87
C GLU A 208 11.49 -56.22 -75.61
N LYS A 209 12.48 -55.88 -76.44
CA LYS A 209 13.23 -54.61 -76.36
C LYS A 209 12.34 -53.40 -76.68
N ALA A 210 11.53 -53.46 -77.75
CA ALA A 210 10.61 -52.37 -78.13
C ALA A 210 9.46 -52.20 -77.12
N ARG A 211 8.87 -53.30 -76.64
CA ARG A 211 7.88 -53.24 -75.54
C ARG A 211 8.50 -52.76 -74.23
N GLY A 212 9.76 -53.13 -73.96
CA GLY A 212 10.54 -52.63 -72.83
C GLY A 212 10.73 -51.12 -72.88
N LEU A 213 11.12 -50.58 -74.04
CA LEU A 213 11.25 -49.14 -74.27
C LEU A 213 9.91 -48.42 -74.12
N ALA A 214 8.82 -48.95 -74.68
CA ALA A 214 7.49 -48.36 -74.53
C ALA A 214 6.99 -48.37 -73.08
N ARG A 215 7.22 -49.45 -72.32
CA ARG A 215 6.93 -49.51 -70.88
C ARG A 215 7.79 -48.52 -70.09
N ALA A 216 9.07 -48.39 -70.41
CA ALA A 216 9.98 -47.44 -69.77
C ALA A 216 9.53 -45.98 -70.02
N ILE A 217 9.19 -45.64 -71.27
CA ILE A 217 8.64 -44.32 -71.63
C ILE A 217 7.31 -44.08 -70.91
N ARG A 218 6.38 -45.06 -70.87
CA ARG A 218 5.13 -44.94 -70.09
C ARG A 218 5.40 -44.62 -68.63
N LYS A 219 6.26 -45.41 -67.98
CA LYS A 219 6.62 -45.23 -66.57
C LYS A 219 7.24 -43.85 -66.33
N GLN A 220 8.26 -43.48 -67.10
CA GLN A 220 8.95 -42.20 -66.95
C GLN A 220 8.04 -41.00 -67.24
N THR A 221 7.12 -41.12 -68.20
CA THR A 221 6.15 -40.05 -68.50
C THR A 221 5.22 -39.79 -67.30
N VAL A 222 4.74 -40.85 -66.63
CA VAL A 222 3.92 -40.72 -65.42
C VAL A 222 4.73 -40.11 -64.28
N GLU A 223 5.94 -40.63 -64.03
CA GLU A 223 6.80 -40.13 -62.94
C GLU A 223 7.22 -38.67 -63.14
N VAL A 224 7.65 -38.28 -64.34
CA VAL A 224 7.98 -36.88 -64.67
C VAL A 224 6.75 -35.99 -64.50
N LYS A 225 5.58 -36.39 -64.99
CA LYS A 225 4.34 -35.61 -64.88
C LYS A 225 3.93 -35.40 -63.41
N GLU A 226 3.92 -36.45 -62.62
CA GLU A 226 3.53 -36.39 -61.20
C GLU A 226 4.54 -35.61 -60.37
N ARG A 227 5.85 -35.87 -60.53
CA ARG A 227 6.89 -35.15 -59.79
C ARG A 227 6.98 -33.68 -60.20
N TRP A 228 6.80 -33.36 -61.48
CA TRP A 228 6.73 -31.97 -61.95
C TRP A 228 5.57 -31.20 -61.31
N ALA A 229 4.38 -31.80 -61.27
CA ALA A 229 3.21 -31.22 -60.63
C ALA A 229 3.43 -31.03 -59.12
N ARG A 230 4.01 -32.04 -58.46
CA ARG A 230 4.37 -31.98 -57.03
C ARG A 230 5.38 -30.89 -56.74
N LEU A 231 6.47 -30.81 -57.49
CA LEU A 231 7.50 -29.79 -57.32
C LEU A 231 6.93 -28.38 -57.50
N LYS A 232 6.12 -28.14 -58.54
CA LYS A 232 5.45 -26.84 -58.71
C LYS A 232 4.51 -26.49 -57.54
N GLY A 233 3.78 -27.49 -57.02
CA GLY A 233 2.94 -27.31 -55.83
C GLY A 233 3.74 -27.01 -54.56
N HIS A 234 4.82 -27.76 -54.31
CA HIS A 234 5.72 -27.55 -53.17
C HIS A 234 6.39 -26.18 -53.22
N VAL A 235 6.92 -25.78 -54.37
CA VAL A 235 7.59 -24.48 -54.54
C VAL A 235 6.60 -23.33 -54.33
N GLY A 236 5.39 -23.40 -54.87
CA GLY A 236 4.37 -22.37 -54.65
C GLY A 236 3.87 -22.32 -53.20
N GLY A 237 3.70 -23.47 -52.56
CA GLY A 237 3.35 -23.55 -51.13
C GLY A 237 4.45 -22.98 -50.23
N TRP A 238 5.70 -23.33 -50.51
CA TRP A 238 6.87 -22.83 -49.79
C TRP A 238 7.06 -21.32 -49.99
N GLN A 239 6.91 -20.82 -51.22
CA GLN A 239 6.99 -19.39 -51.51
C GLN A 239 5.99 -18.58 -50.66
N ASN A 240 4.73 -19.02 -50.63
CA ASN A 240 3.69 -18.37 -49.83
C ASN A 240 3.99 -18.41 -48.32
N GLN A 241 4.56 -19.53 -47.83
CA GLN A 241 4.97 -19.66 -46.42
C GLN A 241 6.11 -18.70 -46.08
N VAL A 242 7.15 -18.64 -46.92
CA VAL A 242 8.30 -17.74 -46.72
C VAL A 242 7.88 -16.27 -46.81
N GLU A 243 7.04 -15.89 -47.76
CA GLU A 243 6.54 -14.50 -47.90
C GLU A 243 5.71 -14.08 -46.67
N LYS A 244 4.79 -14.94 -46.21
CA LYS A 244 3.99 -14.67 -45.01
C LYS A 244 4.84 -14.61 -43.74
N ALA A 245 5.83 -15.49 -43.61
CA ALA A 245 6.78 -15.50 -42.50
C ALA A 245 7.62 -14.21 -42.48
N LEU A 246 8.08 -13.77 -43.66
CA LEU A 246 8.88 -12.56 -43.81
C LEU A 246 8.09 -11.30 -43.43
N GLU A 247 6.84 -11.17 -43.88
CA GLU A 247 5.96 -10.05 -43.51
C GLU A 247 5.79 -9.96 -41.98
N ARG A 248 5.44 -11.07 -41.32
CA ARG A 248 5.22 -11.10 -39.86
C ARG A 248 6.49 -10.81 -39.06
N LEU A 249 7.64 -11.32 -39.50
CA LEU A 249 8.92 -11.04 -38.84
C LEU A 249 9.39 -9.61 -39.06
N GLN A 250 9.10 -9.00 -40.21
CA GLN A 250 9.36 -7.58 -40.45
C GLN A 250 8.50 -6.69 -39.57
N ASP A 251 7.21 -7.00 -39.41
CA ASP A 251 6.30 -6.29 -38.51
C ASP A 251 6.77 -6.38 -37.05
N LEU A 252 7.17 -7.58 -36.62
CA LEU A 252 7.74 -7.80 -35.28
C LEU A 252 9.03 -6.98 -35.09
N GLN A 253 9.98 -7.06 -36.03
CA GLN A 253 11.25 -6.33 -35.93
C GLN A 253 11.03 -4.81 -35.89
N SER A 254 10.18 -4.28 -36.77
CA SER A 254 9.81 -2.86 -36.79
C SER A 254 9.19 -2.40 -35.47
N SER A 255 8.29 -3.22 -34.90
CA SER A 255 7.64 -2.93 -33.62
C SER A 255 8.63 -3.00 -32.45
N MET A 256 9.56 -3.96 -32.48
CA MET A 256 10.64 -4.08 -31.49
C MET A 256 11.58 -2.88 -31.53
N ASP A 257 11.99 -2.42 -32.72
CA ASP A 257 12.88 -1.27 -32.90
C ASP A 257 12.22 0.03 -32.42
N GLN A 258 10.92 0.22 -32.68
CA GLN A 258 10.15 1.36 -32.20
C GLN A 258 10.02 1.36 -30.66
N LEU A 259 9.76 0.19 -30.07
CA LEU A 259 9.70 0.03 -28.62
C LEU A 259 11.06 0.29 -27.97
N ASP A 260 12.14 -0.20 -28.56
CA ASP A 260 13.52 0.01 -28.08
C ASP A 260 13.86 1.50 -28.02
N LEU A 261 13.56 2.25 -29.07
CA LEU A 261 13.79 3.69 -29.12
C LEU A 261 13.01 4.45 -28.04
N ARG A 262 11.74 4.10 -27.84
CA ARG A 262 10.89 4.78 -26.83
C ARG A 262 11.29 4.40 -25.41
N LEU A 263 11.65 3.15 -25.15
CA LEU A 263 12.18 2.72 -23.86
C LEU A 263 13.49 3.44 -23.53
N THR A 264 14.39 3.56 -24.51
CA THR A 264 15.68 4.25 -24.31
C THR A 264 15.48 5.71 -23.91
N ARG A 265 14.55 6.44 -24.56
CA ARG A 265 14.21 7.83 -24.18
C ARG A 265 13.65 7.93 -22.76
N ALA A 266 12.78 7.00 -22.37
CA ALA A 266 12.22 6.98 -21.02
C ALA A 266 13.28 6.64 -19.96
N GLU A 267 14.20 5.73 -20.27
CA GLU A 267 15.33 5.38 -19.40
C GLU A 267 16.32 6.54 -19.24
N GLU A 268 16.59 7.31 -20.30
CA GLU A 268 17.39 8.54 -20.25
C GLU A 268 16.74 9.62 -19.38
N ALA A 269 15.43 9.83 -19.52
CA ALA A 269 14.67 10.74 -18.68
C ALA A 269 14.74 10.32 -17.20
N LYS A 270 14.57 9.01 -16.91
CA LYS A 270 14.76 8.44 -15.57
C LYS A 270 16.19 8.66 -15.05
N ALA A 271 17.22 8.51 -15.89
CA ALA A 271 18.62 8.67 -15.47
C ALA A 271 18.95 10.10 -15.00
N SER A 272 18.17 11.10 -15.43
CA SER A 272 18.31 12.48 -14.97
C SER A 272 17.76 12.75 -13.55
N TRP A 273 17.07 11.78 -12.96
CA TRP A 273 16.44 11.95 -11.65
C TRP A 273 17.45 12.03 -10.52
N GLN A 274 17.32 13.10 -9.71
CA GLN A 274 18.10 13.26 -8.49
C GLN A 274 17.64 12.29 -7.39
N PRO A 275 18.54 11.80 -6.52
CA PRO A 275 18.19 11.03 -5.34
C PRO A 275 17.23 11.80 -4.43
N VAL A 276 16.24 11.11 -3.83
CA VAL A 276 15.21 11.76 -3.00
C VAL A 276 15.80 12.49 -1.78
N GLY A 277 16.90 11.99 -1.22
CA GLY A 277 17.58 12.61 -0.08
C GLY A 277 18.27 13.95 -0.37
N ASP A 278 18.51 14.27 -1.65
CA ASP A 278 19.17 15.51 -2.07
C ASP A 278 18.16 16.60 -2.47
N LEU A 279 16.86 16.30 -2.42
CA LEU A 279 15.79 17.21 -2.81
C LEU A 279 15.50 18.22 -1.69
N LEU A 280 15.12 19.43 -2.07
CA LEU A 280 14.61 20.41 -1.13
C LEU A 280 13.22 20.00 -0.64
N ILE A 281 12.97 20.12 0.65
CA ILE A 281 11.70 19.74 1.29
C ILE A 281 10.51 20.48 0.63
N ASP A 282 10.69 21.77 0.33
CA ASP A 282 9.65 22.62 -0.26
C ASP A 282 9.30 22.23 -1.71
N SER A 283 10.22 21.57 -2.43
CA SER A 283 9.99 21.11 -3.81
C SER A 283 9.52 19.66 -3.91
N LEU A 284 9.35 18.94 -2.79
CA LEU A 284 8.94 17.54 -2.80
C LEU A 284 7.60 17.32 -3.53
N GLN A 285 6.64 18.25 -3.38
CA GLN A 285 5.35 18.16 -4.07
C GLN A 285 5.52 18.27 -5.59
N ASP A 286 6.31 19.23 -6.06
CA ASP A 286 6.61 19.38 -7.49
C ASP A 286 7.26 18.12 -8.07
N HIS A 287 8.17 17.48 -7.31
CA HIS A 287 8.78 16.22 -7.74
C HIS A 287 7.80 15.04 -7.75
N ILE A 288 6.82 14.99 -6.85
CA ILE A 288 5.73 14.02 -6.89
C ILE A 288 4.91 14.22 -8.17
N ASP A 289 4.50 15.45 -8.45
CA ASP A 289 3.65 15.77 -9.60
C ASP A 289 4.39 15.49 -10.92
N ASN A 290 5.69 15.83 -11.01
CA ASN A 290 6.53 15.50 -12.17
C ASN A 290 6.69 13.98 -12.37
N THR A 291 6.83 13.20 -11.28
CA THR A 291 6.95 11.74 -11.36
C THR A 291 5.63 11.09 -11.79
N ILE A 292 4.50 11.65 -11.35
CA ILE A 292 3.16 11.25 -11.80
C ILE A 292 2.98 11.54 -13.29
N ALA A 293 3.35 12.74 -13.74
CA ALA A 293 3.29 13.10 -15.16
C ALA A 293 4.14 12.16 -16.02
N PHE A 294 5.36 11.82 -15.57
CA PHE A 294 6.22 10.86 -16.25
C PHE A 294 5.61 9.45 -16.31
N ARG A 295 5.00 8.98 -15.22
CA ARG A 295 4.27 7.69 -15.19
C ARG A 295 3.19 7.65 -16.26
N ASP A 296 2.45 8.74 -16.41
CA ASP A 296 1.35 8.84 -17.37
C ASP A 296 1.89 8.96 -18.81
N GLU A 297 3.05 9.60 -19.03
CA GLU A 297 3.77 9.64 -20.30
C GLU A 297 4.24 8.25 -20.77
N VAL A 298 4.74 7.41 -19.85
CA VAL A 298 5.23 6.06 -20.19
C VAL A 298 4.12 5.00 -20.27
N ALA A 299 2.92 5.29 -19.76
CA ALA A 299 1.79 4.35 -19.74
C ALA A 299 1.45 3.72 -21.11
N PRO A 300 1.49 4.44 -22.25
CA PRO A 300 1.22 3.87 -23.57
C PRO A 300 2.20 2.76 -23.99
N LEU A 301 3.44 2.73 -23.46
CA LEU A 301 4.43 1.68 -23.77
C LEU A 301 3.95 0.29 -23.38
N ARG A 302 3.03 0.19 -22.40
CA ARG A 302 2.37 -1.07 -22.06
C ARG A 302 1.65 -1.68 -23.26
N GLN A 303 1.03 -0.85 -24.09
CA GLN A 303 0.32 -1.32 -25.28
C GLN A 303 1.30 -1.76 -26.36
N ASP A 304 2.40 -1.02 -26.56
CA ASP A 304 3.44 -1.38 -27.52
C ASP A 304 4.06 -2.75 -27.20
N ILE A 305 4.30 -3.03 -25.91
CA ILE A 305 4.82 -4.33 -25.45
C ILE A 305 3.82 -5.46 -25.68
N ARG A 306 2.52 -5.20 -25.50
CA ARG A 306 1.48 -6.19 -25.82
C ARG A 306 1.50 -6.51 -27.31
N VAL A 307 1.55 -5.50 -28.17
CA VAL A 307 1.61 -5.66 -29.63
C VAL A 307 2.84 -6.48 -30.03
N VAL A 308 4.03 -6.18 -29.50
CA VAL A 308 5.25 -6.94 -29.80
C VAL A 308 5.13 -8.41 -29.36
N ASN A 309 4.59 -8.66 -28.16
CA ASN A 309 4.40 -10.04 -27.67
C ASN A 309 3.30 -10.80 -28.44
N GLU A 310 2.25 -10.11 -28.88
CA GLU A 310 1.20 -10.66 -29.76
C GLU A 310 1.77 -11.05 -31.12
N LEU A 311 2.55 -10.16 -31.75
CA LEU A 311 3.25 -10.45 -33.02
C LEU A 311 4.21 -11.64 -32.88
N SER A 312 4.92 -11.75 -31.74
CA SER A 312 5.75 -12.93 -31.45
C SER A 312 4.91 -14.19 -31.27
N ALA A 313 3.73 -14.11 -30.65
CA ALA A 313 2.85 -15.27 -30.46
C ALA A 313 2.26 -15.77 -31.80
N GLU A 314 1.96 -14.86 -32.73
CA GLU A 314 1.48 -15.18 -34.08
C GLU A 314 2.47 -15.98 -34.94
N LEU A 315 3.75 -16.03 -34.55
CA LEU A 315 4.77 -16.87 -35.21
C LEU A 315 4.64 -18.36 -34.85
N THR A 316 4.07 -18.68 -33.69
CA THR A 316 3.95 -20.06 -33.20
C THR A 316 3.06 -20.94 -34.09
N PRO A 317 1.86 -20.49 -34.52
CA PRO A 317 1.03 -21.23 -35.47
C PRO A 317 1.66 -21.45 -36.85
N LEU A 318 2.70 -20.68 -37.19
CA LEU A 318 3.45 -20.79 -38.46
C LEU A 318 4.66 -21.73 -38.33
N ASP A 319 4.89 -22.32 -37.15
CA ASP A 319 6.05 -23.16 -36.83
C ASP A 319 7.40 -22.44 -37.04
N ILE A 320 7.40 -21.11 -36.83
CA ILE A 320 8.59 -20.26 -36.95
C ILE A 320 9.23 -20.14 -35.57
N GLN A 321 10.44 -20.66 -35.43
CA GLN A 321 11.23 -20.44 -34.23
C GLN A 321 12.07 -19.18 -34.39
N LEU A 322 11.86 -18.19 -33.53
CA LEU A 322 12.69 -16.99 -33.49
C LEU A 322 14.16 -17.35 -33.30
N SER A 323 15.04 -16.61 -33.99
CA SER A 323 16.48 -16.71 -33.73
C SER A 323 16.80 -16.43 -32.26
N SER A 324 17.88 -17.04 -31.75
CA SER A 324 18.32 -16.80 -30.37
C SER A 324 18.58 -15.33 -30.07
N THR A 325 18.98 -14.55 -31.06
CA THR A 325 19.23 -13.11 -30.94
C THR A 325 17.93 -12.33 -30.82
N ALA A 326 16.95 -12.59 -31.70
CA ALA A 326 15.65 -11.89 -31.66
C ALA A 326 14.86 -12.23 -30.40
N SER A 327 14.85 -13.50 -29.98
CA SER A 327 14.24 -13.92 -28.72
C SER A 327 14.87 -13.21 -27.51
N ARG A 328 16.20 -13.13 -27.46
CA ARG A 328 16.89 -12.42 -26.37
C ARG A 328 16.58 -10.92 -26.37
N GLN A 329 16.48 -10.28 -27.53
CA GLN A 329 16.09 -8.87 -27.64
C GLN A 329 14.66 -8.65 -27.13
N LEU A 330 13.72 -9.51 -27.49
CA LEU A 330 12.34 -9.45 -27.01
C LEU A 330 12.27 -9.57 -25.48
N ASP A 331 12.99 -10.53 -24.90
CA ASP A 331 13.08 -10.69 -23.44
C ASP A 331 13.71 -9.47 -22.76
N GLN A 332 14.75 -8.88 -23.36
CA GLN A 332 15.38 -7.67 -22.87
C GLN A 332 14.43 -6.47 -22.85
N LEU A 333 13.65 -6.25 -23.93
CA LEU A 333 12.65 -5.19 -23.99
C LEU A 333 11.58 -5.37 -22.91
N ASN A 334 11.07 -6.59 -22.74
CA ASN A 334 10.10 -6.94 -21.69
C ASN A 334 10.66 -6.68 -20.28
N MET A 335 11.93 -7.02 -20.02
CA MET A 335 12.57 -6.79 -18.72
C MET A 335 12.84 -5.30 -18.46
N ARG A 336 13.32 -4.56 -19.46
CA ARG A 336 13.59 -3.11 -19.35
C ARG A 336 12.33 -2.33 -18.99
N TRP A 337 11.21 -2.64 -19.64
CA TRP A 337 9.92 -2.06 -19.27
C TRP A 337 9.52 -2.33 -17.82
N LYS A 338 9.62 -3.59 -17.37
CA LYS A 338 9.29 -3.95 -15.99
C LYS A 338 10.17 -3.19 -14.99
N LEU A 339 11.46 -3.08 -15.26
CA LEU A 339 12.40 -2.33 -14.41
C LEU A 339 12.11 -0.83 -14.41
N LEU A 340 11.69 -0.27 -15.55
CA LEU A 340 11.25 1.12 -15.63
C LEU A 340 9.99 1.35 -14.77
N GLN A 341 9.00 0.46 -14.88
CA GLN A 341 7.76 0.54 -14.09
C GLN A 341 8.05 0.50 -12.58
N VAL A 342 8.83 -0.48 -12.11
CA VAL A 342 9.21 -0.61 -10.70
C VAL A 342 9.95 0.63 -10.23
N ALA A 343 10.88 1.18 -11.03
CA ALA A 343 11.63 2.36 -10.63
C ALA A 343 10.77 3.62 -10.49
N VAL A 344 9.71 3.77 -11.32
CA VAL A 344 8.74 4.87 -11.21
C VAL A 344 7.93 4.73 -9.92
N GLU A 345 7.42 3.53 -9.64
CA GLU A 345 6.63 3.23 -8.44
C GLU A 345 7.45 3.42 -7.16
N ASP A 346 8.68 2.90 -7.12
CA ASP A 346 9.60 3.06 -5.99
C ASP A 346 9.94 4.53 -5.72
N ARG A 347 10.22 5.31 -6.78
CA ARG A 347 10.49 6.75 -6.63
C ARG A 347 9.28 7.47 -6.07
N LEU A 348 8.08 7.20 -6.59
CA LEU A 348 6.85 7.85 -6.13
C LEU A 348 6.61 7.54 -4.65
N LYS A 349 6.82 6.29 -4.23
CA LYS A 349 6.70 5.87 -2.84
C LYS A 349 7.68 6.63 -1.94
N LEU A 350 8.96 6.68 -2.31
CA LEU A 350 9.98 7.39 -1.53
C LEU A 350 9.69 8.90 -1.43
N LEU A 351 9.25 9.52 -2.51
CA LEU A 351 8.86 10.95 -2.51
C LEU A 351 7.63 11.19 -1.62
N GLN A 352 6.63 10.33 -1.66
CA GLN A 352 5.44 10.42 -0.81
C GLN A 352 5.76 10.20 0.67
N GLU A 353 6.66 9.26 0.98
CA GLU A 353 7.17 9.03 2.34
C GLU A 353 7.93 10.27 2.84
N ALA A 354 8.86 10.80 2.04
CA ALA A 354 9.59 12.01 2.37
C ALA A 354 8.64 13.22 2.55
N HIS A 355 7.64 13.38 1.67
CA HIS A 355 6.67 14.47 1.77
C HIS A 355 5.76 14.32 2.99
N ARG A 356 5.39 13.09 3.38
CA ARG A 356 4.65 12.84 4.62
C ARG A 356 5.48 13.18 5.86
N ASP A 357 6.75 12.79 5.85
CA ASP A 357 7.61 12.85 7.03
C ASP A 357 8.29 14.21 7.20
N PHE A 358 8.47 14.98 6.12
CA PHE A 358 9.15 16.28 6.13
C PHE A 358 8.33 17.41 5.51
N GLY A 359 7.20 17.13 4.85
CA GLY A 359 6.40 18.18 4.22
C GLY A 359 5.81 19.20 5.21
N PRO A 360 5.09 20.22 4.72
CA PRO A 360 4.60 21.35 5.53
C PRO A 360 3.66 20.95 6.69
N SER A 361 3.07 19.75 6.63
CA SER A 361 2.21 19.19 7.68
C SER A 361 2.96 18.26 8.65
N SER A 362 4.28 18.10 8.48
CA SER A 362 5.08 17.16 9.25
C SER A 362 5.40 17.72 10.65
N GLN A 363 5.29 16.86 11.65
CA GLN A 363 5.64 17.19 13.04
C GLN A 363 7.09 16.84 13.35
N HIS A 364 7.93 16.63 12.32
CA HIS A 364 9.27 16.06 12.48
C HIS A 364 10.22 16.98 13.26
N PHE A 365 10.06 18.30 13.15
CA PHE A 365 10.87 19.24 13.94
C PHE A 365 10.70 19.00 15.46
N LEU A 366 9.53 18.52 15.89
CA LEU A 366 9.24 18.16 17.28
C LEU A 366 9.88 16.86 17.73
N SER A 367 10.47 16.04 16.84
CA SER A 367 11.21 14.84 17.25
C SER A 367 12.36 15.16 18.21
N THR A 368 12.91 16.38 18.13
CA THR A 368 13.98 16.90 18.99
C THR A 368 13.51 17.27 20.40
N SER A 369 12.20 17.25 20.68
CA SER A 369 11.64 17.52 22.03
C SER A 369 12.05 16.45 23.05
N VAL A 370 12.30 15.24 22.58
CA VAL A 370 12.72 14.08 23.37
C VAL A 370 14.13 13.62 23.00
N GLN A 371 14.76 12.91 23.92
CA GLN A 371 16.08 12.32 23.75
C GLN A 371 16.02 10.84 24.12
N LEU A 372 16.99 10.05 23.65
CA LEU A 372 17.11 8.64 24.02
C LEU A 372 17.08 8.48 25.55
N PRO A 373 16.34 7.49 26.09
CA PRO A 373 15.72 6.35 25.41
C PRO A 373 14.33 6.60 24.80
N TRP A 374 13.86 7.85 24.80
CA TRP A 374 12.52 8.22 24.31
C TRP A 374 12.54 8.59 22.83
N GLN A 375 11.48 8.20 22.12
CA GLN A 375 11.22 8.59 20.74
C GLN A 375 9.79 9.11 20.60
N ARG A 376 9.64 10.26 19.94
CA ARG A 376 8.35 10.81 19.57
C ARG A 376 7.87 10.13 18.29
N ALA A 377 6.64 9.65 18.29
CA ALA A 377 5.97 9.05 17.14
C ALA A 377 4.58 9.69 16.96
N VAL A 378 3.98 9.49 15.79
CA VAL A 378 2.67 10.07 15.43
C VAL A 378 1.73 8.94 15.04
N SER A 379 0.54 8.93 15.63
CA SER A 379 -0.52 7.96 15.32
C SER A 379 -1.20 8.27 13.99
N GLN A 380 -2.05 7.36 13.50
CA GLN A 380 -2.83 7.57 12.27
C GLN A 380 -3.70 8.84 12.32
N ASN A 381 -4.23 9.17 13.51
CA ASN A 381 -5.03 10.37 13.75
C ASN A 381 -4.19 11.65 13.93
N LYS A 382 -2.89 11.61 13.58
CA LYS A 382 -1.94 12.72 13.72
C LYS A 382 -1.68 13.16 15.18
N VAL A 383 -2.09 12.37 16.16
CA VAL A 383 -1.83 12.60 17.59
C VAL A 383 -0.45 12.05 17.95
N PRO A 384 0.43 12.83 18.60
CA PRO A 384 1.72 12.35 19.05
C PRO A 384 1.62 11.40 20.25
N TYR A 385 2.50 10.42 20.28
CA TYR A 385 2.74 9.53 21.40
C TYR A 385 4.24 9.26 21.54
N TYR A 386 4.65 8.77 22.70
CA TYR A 386 6.05 8.63 23.07
C TYR A 386 6.37 7.17 23.36
N ILE A 387 7.45 6.71 22.76
CA ILE A 387 7.95 5.34 22.87
C ILE A 387 9.18 5.38 23.75
N ASN A 388 9.20 4.62 24.84
CA ASN A 388 10.39 4.39 25.63
C ASN A 388 11.01 3.05 25.22
N HIS A 389 12.17 3.11 24.56
CA HIS A 389 12.87 1.92 24.07
C HIS A 389 13.50 1.08 25.19
N GLN A 390 13.77 1.69 26.35
CA GLN A 390 14.34 0.99 27.49
C GLN A 390 13.30 0.14 28.23
N THR A 391 12.09 0.68 28.43
CA THR A 391 10.99 -0.03 29.10
C THR A 391 10.05 -0.75 28.13
N GLN A 392 10.22 -0.56 26.82
CA GLN A 392 9.35 -1.08 25.76
C GLN A 392 7.87 -0.69 25.95
N THR A 393 7.63 0.53 26.44
CA THR A 393 6.29 1.07 26.69
C THR A 393 5.99 2.26 25.79
N THR A 394 4.71 2.44 25.45
CA THR A 394 4.21 3.62 24.76
C THR A 394 3.28 4.41 25.67
N CYS A 395 3.38 5.73 25.68
CA CYS A 395 2.49 6.60 26.44
C CYS A 395 2.05 7.83 25.63
N TRP A 396 0.89 8.38 25.96
CA TRP A 396 0.41 9.62 25.36
C TRP A 396 1.10 10.86 25.92
N ASP A 397 1.54 10.79 27.18
CA ASP A 397 2.16 11.92 27.86
C ASP A 397 3.63 12.04 27.49
N HIS A 398 4.07 13.28 27.25
CA HIS A 398 5.49 13.57 27.07
C HIS A 398 6.26 13.19 28.36
N PRO A 399 7.49 12.66 28.31
CA PRO A 399 8.23 12.25 29.51
C PRO A 399 8.36 13.39 30.53
N LYS A 400 8.74 14.59 30.07
CA LYS A 400 8.76 15.79 30.93
C LYS A 400 7.38 16.23 31.47
N MET A 401 6.28 15.96 30.75
CA MET A 401 4.92 16.19 31.29
C MET A 401 4.62 15.20 32.42
N THR A 402 5.02 13.94 32.25
CA THR A 402 4.86 12.91 33.29
C THR A 402 5.63 13.28 34.55
N GLU A 403 6.89 13.68 34.41
CA GLU A 403 7.71 14.19 35.52
C GLU A 403 7.09 15.42 36.19
N LEU A 404 6.55 16.35 35.38
CA LEU A 404 5.86 17.53 35.87
C LEU A 404 4.64 17.14 36.72
N TYR A 405 3.74 16.28 36.21
CA TYR A 405 2.55 15.82 36.94
C TYR A 405 2.91 15.07 38.23
N GLN A 406 3.95 14.24 38.21
CA GLN A 406 4.46 13.60 39.43
C GLN A 406 4.90 14.64 40.45
N SER A 407 5.62 15.68 40.03
CA SER A 407 6.05 16.77 40.92
C SER A 407 4.89 17.63 41.45
N LEU A 408 3.71 17.59 40.82
CA LEU A 408 2.51 18.25 41.34
C LEU A 408 1.94 17.54 42.57
N ALA A 409 2.26 16.26 42.78
CA ALA A 409 1.80 15.49 43.94
C ALA A 409 2.36 16.04 45.26
N ASP A 410 3.55 16.65 45.24
CA ASP A 410 4.16 17.31 46.40
C ASP A 410 3.29 18.43 47.01
N LEU A 411 2.41 19.01 46.19
CA LEU A 411 1.50 20.09 46.59
C LEU A 411 0.19 19.57 47.20
N ASN A 412 -0.03 18.24 47.25
CA ASN A 412 -1.24 17.66 47.82
C ASN A 412 -1.40 17.92 49.32
N ASN A 413 -0.30 18.25 50.01
CA ASN A 413 -0.29 18.63 51.42
C ASN A 413 -0.91 20.02 51.72
N VAL A 414 -1.15 20.84 50.69
CA VAL A 414 -1.78 22.16 50.86
C VAL A 414 -3.25 21.97 51.18
N ARG A 415 -3.66 22.33 52.41
CA ARG A 415 -5.03 22.14 52.91
C ARG A 415 -6.10 22.84 52.07
N PHE A 416 -5.82 24.07 51.62
CA PHE A 416 -6.78 24.89 50.88
C PHE A 416 -6.78 24.53 49.40
N SER A 417 -7.87 23.92 48.93
CA SER A 417 -8.02 23.42 47.54
C SER A 417 -7.78 24.47 46.46
N ALA A 418 -8.27 25.69 46.65
CA ALA A 418 -8.08 26.78 45.69
C ALA A 418 -6.60 27.17 45.56
N TYR A 419 -5.84 27.26 46.67
CA TYR A 419 -4.41 27.55 46.64
C TYR A 419 -3.60 26.38 46.13
N ARG A 420 -3.95 25.14 46.52
CA ARG A 420 -3.32 23.92 46.01
C ARG A 420 -3.43 23.85 44.49
N THR A 421 -4.63 24.03 43.96
CA THR A 421 -4.89 24.02 42.51
C THR A 421 -4.15 25.16 41.82
N ALA A 422 -4.22 26.38 42.36
CA ALA A 422 -3.51 27.53 41.81
C ALA A 422 -1.98 27.33 41.79
N MET A 423 -1.39 26.71 42.82
CA MET A 423 0.04 26.38 42.87
C MET A 423 0.42 25.31 41.84
N LYS A 424 -0.42 24.28 41.69
CA LYS A 424 -0.25 23.26 40.64
C LYS A 424 -0.29 23.90 39.24
N ILE A 425 -1.29 24.73 38.99
CA ILE A 425 -1.42 25.49 37.73
C ILE A 425 -0.24 26.45 37.55
N ARG A 426 0.26 27.11 38.60
CA ARG A 426 1.43 28.00 38.50
C ARG A 426 2.69 27.25 38.11
N ARG A 427 2.92 26.06 38.67
CA ARG A 427 4.06 25.20 38.32
C ARG A 427 3.96 24.73 36.86
N LEU A 428 2.76 24.35 36.42
CA LEU A 428 2.47 24.03 35.02
C LEU A 428 2.69 25.23 34.09
N GLN A 429 2.17 26.40 34.45
CA GLN A 429 2.27 27.64 33.68
C GLN A 429 3.74 27.99 33.38
N LYS A 430 4.62 27.89 34.38
CA LYS A 430 6.06 28.10 34.23
C LYS A 430 6.74 27.04 33.38
N ALA A 431 6.40 25.77 33.58
CA ALA A 431 6.97 24.67 32.80
C ALA A 431 6.61 24.75 31.31
N LEU A 432 5.45 25.33 31.00
CA LEU A 432 5.00 25.62 29.63
C LEU A 432 5.43 27.00 29.13
N CYS A 433 6.14 27.81 29.93
CA CYS A 433 6.52 29.19 29.59
C CYS A 433 5.34 30.14 29.26
N LEU A 434 4.10 29.78 29.63
CA LEU A 434 2.92 30.60 29.38
C LEU A 434 2.86 31.84 30.28
N ASP A 435 3.64 31.88 31.37
CA ASP A 435 3.81 33.07 32.19
C ASP A 435 4.66 34.18 31.54
N LEU A 436 5.31 33.88 30.40
CA LEU A 436 6.00 34.85 29.55
C LEU A 436 5.09 35.41 28.44
N LEU A 437 4.09 34.64 28.03
CA LEU A 437 3.17 34.98 26.93
C LEU A 437 2.24 36.14 27.30
N ASP A 438 2.45 37.33 26.75
CA ASP A 438 1.53 38.45 26.94
C ASP A 438 0.16 38.17 26.28
N ILE A 439 -0.91 38.57 26.98
CA ILE A 439 -2.29 38.34 26.50
C ILE A 439 -2.57 39.03 25.16
N GLY A 440 -2.00 40.21 24.91
CA GLY A 440 -2.17 40.92 23.64
C GLY A 440 -1.43 40.21 22.49
N VAL A 441 -0.24 39.68 22.76
CA VAL A 441 0.51 38.87 21.77
C VAL A 441 -0.27 37.63 21.40
N ALA A 442 -0.80 36.90 22.37
CA ALA A 442 -1.62 35.71 22.11
C ALA A 442 -2.83 36.01 21.21
N GLN A 443 -3.52 37.13 21.44
CA GLN A 443 -4.65 37.56 20.61
C GLN A 443 -4.22 37.91 19.18
N ASN A 444 -3.15 38.68 19.03
CA ASN A 444 -2.61 39.02 17.72
C ASN A 444 -2.24 37.78 16.91
N THR A 445 -1.63 36.76 17.53
CA THR A 445 -1.31 35.49 16.88
C THR A 445 -2.58 34.75 16.43
N PHE A 446 -3.64 34.74 17.24
CA PHE A 446 -4.92 34.13 16.84
C PHE A 446 -5.57 34.83 15.65
N GLU A 447 -5.46 36.16 15.58
CA GLU A 447 -5.97 36.96 14.45
C GLU A 447 -5.16 36.72 13.17
N GLN A 448 -3.82 36.68 13.28
CA GLN A 448 -2.91 36.40 12.16
C GLN A 448 -3.18 35.02 11.52
N LEU A 449 -3.44 34.02 12.35
CA LEU A 449 -3.77 32.66 11.93
C LEU A 449 -5.25 32.48 11.53
N LYS A 450 -6.02 33.57 11.48
CA LYS A 450 -7.45 33.59 11.10
C LYS A 450 -8.31 32.62 11.93
N LEU A 451 -7.96 32.42 13.20
CA LEU A 451 -8.71 31.58 14.15
C LEU A 451 -9.95 32.32 14.67
N THR A 452 -10.81 32.82 13.79
CA THR A 452 -11.96 33.66 14.14
C THR A 452 -13.17 32.83 14.57
N ASN A 453 -13.35 31.63 14.02
CA ASN A 453 -14.46 30.75 14.36
C ASN A 453 -14.16 29.87 15.58
N ASN A 454 -14.73 30.23 16.72
CA ASN A 454 -14.53 29.54 18.00
C ASN A 454 -15.17 28.13 18.06
N SER A 455 -16.13 27.83 17.17
CA SER A 455 -16.81 26.53 17.10
C SER A 455 -16.06 25.50 16.24
N GLN A 456 -15.12 25.93 15.41
CA GLN A 456 -14.40 25.05 14.49
C GLN A 456 -13.44 24.10 15.25
N PRO A 457 -13.39 22.81 14.91
CA PRO A 457 -12.35 21.92 15.40
C PRO A 457 -11.03 22.18 14.66
N LEU A 458 -9.96 22.39 15.40
CA LEU A 458 -8.58 22.49 14.94
C LEU A 458 -7.93 21.11 14.99
N SER A 459 -7.23 20.75 13.91
CA SER A 459 -6.43 19.52 13.89
C SER A 459 -5.12 19.72 14.67
N VAL A 460 -4.49 18.62 15.12
CA VAL A 460 -3.20 18.70 15.82
C VAL A 460 -2.14 19.51 15.05
N PRO A 461 -1.96 19.36 13.72
CA PRO A 461 -1.08 20.23 12.94
C PRO A 461 -1.42 21.73 13.04
N ASP A 462 -2.70 22.10 13.01
CA ASP A 462 -3.10 23.51 13.14
C ASP A 462 -2.76 24.08 14.52
N VAL A 463 -2.93 23.27 15.57
CA VAL A 463 -2.54 23.61 16.94
C VAL A 463 -1.03 23.78 17.04
N ILE A 464 -0.26 22.86 16.46
CA ILE A 464 1.21 22.95 16.40
C ILE A 464 1.62 24.25 15.71
N ASN A 465 1.07 24.56 14.54
CA ASN A 465 1.39 25.79 13.81
C ASN A 465 1.12 27.05 14.65
N CYS A 466 0.00 27.06 15.38
CA CYS A 466 -0.32 28.15 16.30
C CYS A 466 0.68 28.26 17.44
N LEU A 467 1.00 27.14 18.10
CA LEU A 467 1.96 27.12 19.20
C LEU A 467 3.38 27.48 18.74
N THR A 468 3.81 27.00 17.57
CA THR A 468 5.12 27.35 16.98
C THR A 468 5.21 28.86 16.77
N SER A 469 4.20 29.48 16.16
CA SER A 469 4.17 30.95 15.99
C SER A 469 4.24 31.70 17.34
N VAL A 470 3.57 31.19 18.38
CA VAL A 470 3.65 31.77 19.73
C VAL A 470 5.06 31.63 20.32
N TYR A 471 5.62 30.43 20.30
CA TYR A 471 6.91 30.15 20.94
C TYR A 471 8.11 30.70 20.16
N ASP A 472 8.03 30.82 18.84
CA ASP A 472 9.03 31.53 18.02
C ASP A 472 9.10 33.01 18.42
N GLY A 473 7.94 33.65 18.62
CA GLY A 473 7.88 35.02 19.14
C GLY A 473 8.49 35.14 20.54
N LEU A 474 8.23 34.16 21.42
CA LEU A 474 8.80 34.14 22.76
C LEU A 474 10.31 33.83 22.79
N GLU A 475 10.81 32.99 21.89
CA GLU A 475 12.25 32.69 21.78
C GLU A 475 13.03 33.94 21.37
N GLN A 476 12.47 34.77 20.48
CA GLN A 476 13.11 36.03 20.08
C GLN A 476 13.32 36.98 21.27
N GLU A 477 12.37 37.03 22.21
CA GLU A 477 12.44 37.85 23.42
C GLU A 477 13.23 37.19 24.57
N TYR A 478 13.16 35.86 24.70
CA TYR A 478 13.68 35.09 25.85
C TYR A 478 14.50 33.85 25.42
N LYS A 479 15.55 34.06 24.62
CA LYS A 479 16.38 33.01 23.98
C LYS A 479 16.86 31.88 24.90
N ASP A 480 17.31 32.21 26.12
CA ASP A 480 17.89 31.20 27.04
C ASP A 480 16.83 30.42 27.83
N LEU A 481 15.56 30.82 27.77
CA LEU A 481 14.47 30.23 28.56
C LEU A 481 13.53 29.36 27.72
N VAL A 482 13.40 29.62 26.42
CA VAL A 482 12.41 28.98 25.55
C VAL A 482 13.12 28.03 24.58
N ASN A 483 12.83 26.74 24.72
CA ASN A 483 13.19 25.75 23.71
C ASN A 483 11.93 25.47 22.87
N VAL A 484 11.87 26.01 21.66
CA VAL A 484 10.66 25.99 20.83
C VAL A 484 10.11 24.57 20.63
N PRO A 485 10.88 23.56 20.15
CA PRO A 485 10.36 22.21 19.97
C PRO A 485 9.78 21.60 21.24
N LEU A 486 10.47 21.77 22.38
CA LEU A 486 10.00 21.23 23.65
C LEU A 486 8.74 21.95 24.16
N CYS A 487 8.71 23.28 24.11
CA CYS A 487 7.58 24.08 24.60
C CYS A 487 6.31 23.82 23.77
N VAL A 488 6.44 23.71 22.45
CA VAL A 488 5.33 23.35 21.56
C VAL A 488 4.78 21.98 21.92
N ASP A 489 5.64 20.95 22.04
CA ASP A 489 5.20 19.58 22.28
C ASP A 489 4.60 19.39 23.68
N MET A 490 5.19 20.02 24.70
CA MET A 490 4.67 20.04 26.08
C MET A 490 3.31 20.75 26.16
N CYS A 491 3.17 21.91 25.52
CA CYS A 491 1.93 22.68 25.53
C CYS A 491 0.83 21.97 24.74
N LEU A 492 1.15 21.38 23.58
CA LEU A 492 0.25 20.52 22.84
C LEU A 492 -0.22 19.34 23.71
N ASN A 493 0.71 18.65 24.38
CA ASN A 493 0.38 17.52 25.24
C ASN A 493 -0.57 17.93 26.38
N TRP A 494 -0.32 19.09 27.00
CA TRP A 494 -1.23 19.66 28.00
C TRP A 494 -2.62 19.98 27.43
N LEU A 495 -2.72 20.66 26.27
CA LEU A 495 -3.99 20.99 25.64
C LEU A 495 -4.80 19.73 25.28
N LEU A 496 -4.14 18.69 24.76
CA LEU A 496 -4.78 17.41 24.47
C LEU A 496 -5.25 16.71 25.76
N ASN A 497 -4.48 16.78 26.85
CA ASN A 497 -4.89 16.24 28.14
C ASN A 497 -6.13 16.93 28.71
N VAL A 498 -6.24 18.25 28.54
CA VAL A 498 -7.39 19.01 29.04
C VAL A 498 -8.61 18.85 28.13
N TYR A 499 -8.44 18.90 26.80
CA TYR A 499 -9.54 19.10 25.85
C TYR A 499 -9.77 17.96 24.85
N ASP A 500 -8.84 17.00 24.70
CA ASP A 500 -8.97 15.84 23.82
C ASP A 500 -8.48 14.55 24.52
N THR A 501 -9.13 14.23 25.65
CA THR A 501 -8.82 13.01 26.44
C THR A 501 -9.00 11.73 25.64
N GLY A 502 -9.91 11.72 24.65
CA GLY A 502 -10.15 10.60 23.74
C GLY A 502 -9.14 10.48 22.59
N ARG A 503 -8.17 11.40 22.46
CA ARG A 503 -7.16 11.40 21.38
C ARG A 503 -7.77 11.33 19.98
N SER A 504 -8.84 12.10 19.77
CA SER A 504 -9.49 12.25 18.47
C SER A 504 -8.61 12.98 17.45
N GLY A 505 -7.60 13.73 17.91
CA GLY A 505 -6.73 14.55 17.07
C GLY A 505 -7.33 15.92 16.73
N LYS A 506 -8.38 16.32 17.45
CA LYS A 506 -9.08 17.59 17.23
C LYS A 506 -9.43 18.27 18.56
N ILE A 507 -9.20 19.58 18.64
CA ILE A 507 -9.66 20.43 19.75
C ILE A 507 -10.46 21.61 19.21
N ARG A 508 -11.46 22.12 19.92
CA ARG A 508 -12.16 23.33 19.48
C ARG A 508 -11.24 24.55 19.58
N THR A 509 -11.36 25.48 18.62
CA THR A 509 -10.67 26.77 18.68
C THR A 509 -10.93 27.49 20.00
N LEU A 510 -12.18 27.48 20.48
CA LEU A 510 -12.54 28.05 21.79
C LEU A 510 -11.70 27.46 22.92
N SER A 511 -11.61 26.13 23.01
CA SER A 511 -10.89 25.42 24.06
C SER A 511 -9.41 25.80 24.11
N MET A 512 -8.75 25.84 22.95
CA MET A 512 -7.35 26.27 22.84
C MET A 512 -7.17 27.71 23.34
N LYS A 513 -8.02 28.64 22.88
CA LYS A 513 -7.95 30.05 23.29
C LYS A 513 -8.18 30.22 24.77
N ILE A 514 -9.22 29.59 25.35
CA ILE A 514 -9.50 29.67 26.78
C ILE A 514 -8.33 29.13 27.61
N GLY A 515 -7.74 28.01 27.20
CA GLY A 515 -6.55 27.45 27.85
C GLY A 515 -5.37 28.43 27.86
N LEU A 516 -4.98 28.92 26.68
CA LEU A 516 -3.83 29.82 26.53
C LEU A 516 -4.05 31.20 27.18
N LEU A 517 -5.22 31.81 27.00
CA LEU A 517 -5.56 33.11 27.60
C LEU A 517 -5.68 33.04 29.13
N SER A 518 -6.15 31.91 29.68
CA SER A 518 -6.21 31.73 31.14
C SER A 518 -4.81 31.71 31.76
N LEU A 519 -3.86 31.05 31.10
CA LEU A 519 -2.49 30.86 31.58
C LEU A 519 -1.49 31.89 31.06
N SER A 520 -1.89 32.84 30.22
CA SER A 520 -1.01 33.91 29.75
C SER A 520 -0.59 34.90 30.85
N LYS A 521 0.35 35.77 30.57
CA LYS A 521 0.70 36.96 31.35
C LYS A 521 -0.26 38.11 31.01
N GLY A 522 -0.80 38.77 32.03
CA GLY A 522 -1.69 39.92 31.85
C GLY A 522 -2.41 40.29 33.14
N HIS A 523 -3.11 41.43 33.14
CA HIS A 523 -3.94 41.79 34.29
C HIS A 523 -5.19 40.89 34.36
N LEU A 524 -5.63 40.58 35.59
CA LEU A 524 -6.75 39.67 35.82
C LEU A 524 -8.06 40.19 35.18
N GLU A 525 -8.31 41.48 35.26
CA GLU A 525 -9.50 42.10 34.67
C GLU A 525 -9.49 42.04 33.13
N GLU A 526 -8.32 42.23 32.51
CA GLU A 526 -8.14 42.09 31.06
C GLU A 526 -8.39 40.65 30.63
N LYS A 527 -7.87 39.67 31.38
CA LYS A 527 -8.18 38.25 31.15
C LYS A 527 -9.67 37.98 31.17
N TYR A 528 -10.40 38.49 32.16
CA TYR A 528 -11.85 38.31 32.23
C TYR A 528 -12.56 38.87 30.99
N LYS A 529 -12.18 40.08 30.55
CA LYS A 529 -12.74 40.69 29.34
C LYS A 529 -12.44 39.89 28.08
N HIS A 530 -11.21 39.40 27.93
CA HIS A 530 -10.79 38.61 26.76
C HIS A 530 -11.40 37.20 26.73
N LEU A 531 -11.55 36.56 27.89
CA LEU A 531 -12.25 35.28 28.00
C LEU A 531 -13.74 35.45 27.66
N PHE A 532 -14.37 36.52 28.15
CA PHE A 532 -15.75 36.86 27.83
C PHE A 532 -15.94 37.14 26.34
N SER A 533 -15.02 37.89 25.71
CA SER A 533 -15.12 38.20 24.27
C SER A 533 -15.01 36.98 23.36
N GLN A 534 -14.47 35.85 23.84
CA GLN A 534 -14.45 34.61 23.05
C GLN A 534 -15.83 33.94 22.92
N VAL A 535 -16.75 34.23 23.83
CA VAL A 535 -18.11 33.64 23.79
C VAL A 535 -19.20 34.67 23.52
N ALA A 536 -18.88 35.96 23.57
CA ALA A 536 -19.80 37.05 23.28
C ALA A 536 -20.33 37.04 21.85
N SER A 537 -21.57 37.50 21.69
CA SER A 537 -22.21 37.73 20.40
C SER A 537 -21.59 38.95 19.70
N ALA A 538 -21.96 39.19 18.43
CA ALA A 538 -21.54 40.38 17.68
C ALA A 538 -21.91 41.71 18.36
N GLY A 539 -22.87 41.71 19.29
CA GLY A 539 -23.25 42.87 20.10
C GLY A 539 -22.41 43.07 21.37
N GLY A 540 -21.42 42.20 21.64
CA GLY A 540 -20.58 42.27 22.83
C GLY A 540 -21.26 41.81 24.12
N THR A 541 -22.39 41.09 24.01
CA THR A 541 -23.17 40.53 25.13
C THR A 541 -23.14 39.00 25.12
N CYS A 542 -23.37 38.38 26.28
CA CYS A 542 -23.45 36.91 26.42
C CYS A 542 -24.78 36.46 27.02
N ASP A 543 -25.36 35.38 26.48
CA ASP A 543 -26.48 34.66 27.08
C ASP A 543 -26.01 33.53 28.04
N GLN A 544 -26.97 32.81 28.62
CA GLN A 544 -26.67 31.70 29.55
C GLN A 544 -25.88 30.56 28.89
N ARG A 545 -26.15 30.27 27.61
CA ARG A 545 -25.49 29.19 26.87
C ARG A 545 -24.04 29.55 26.58
N GLN A 546 -23.78 30.76 26.11
CA GLN A 546 -22.45 31.29 25.83
C GLN A 546 -21.59 31.36 27.08
N LEU A 547 -22.15 31.86 28.20
CA LEU A 547 -21.45 31.82 29.49
C LEU A 547 -21.19 30.37 29.93
N GLY A 548 -22.17 29.48 29.71
CA GLY A 548 -22.02 28.05 29.97
C GLY A 548 -20.85 27.42 29.20
N LEU A 549 -20.69 27.76 27.91
CA LEU A 549 -19.54 27.33 27.11
C LEU A 549 -18.21 27.79 27.72
N LEU A 550 -18.09 29.06 28.10
CA LEU A 550 -16.87 29.59 28.72
C LEU A 550 -16.52 28.85 30.03
N LEU A 551 -17.51 28.72 30.93
CA LEU A 551 -17.30 28.05 32.22
C LEU A 551 -16.98 26.57 32.03
N HIS A 552 -17.63 25.92 31.05
CA HIS A 552 -17.35 24.54 30.70
C HIS A 552 -15.92 24.34 30.18
N GLU A 553 -15.38 25.25 29.37
CA GLU A 553 -13.98 25.18 28.93
C GLU A 553 -12.99 25.46 30.07
N ALA A 554 -13.32 26.43 30.93
CA ALA A 554 -12.44 26.85 32.02
C ALA A 554 -12.33 25.78 33.13
N ILE A 555 -13.43 25.08 33.44
CA ILE A 555 -13.45 24.04 34.48
C ILE A 555 -12.67 22.77 34.07
N GLN A 556 -12.38 22.57 32.78
CA GLN A 556 -11.56 21.43 32.35
C GLN A 556 -10.13 21.50 32.89
N ILE A 557 -9.59 22.71 33.10
CA ILE A 557 -8.22 22.90 33.61
C ILE A 557 -8.05 22.32 35.01
N PRO A 558 -8.84 22.70 36.04
CA PRO A 558 -8.77 22.05 37.35
C PRO A 558 -9.26 20.60 37.34
N ARG A 559 -10.13 20.22 36.39
CA ARG A 559 -10.55 18.82 36.20
C ARG A 559 -9.38 17.93 35.80
N GLN A 560 -8.52 18.40 34.89
CA GLN A 560 -7.34 17.63 34.47
C GLN A 560 -6.32 17.43 35.60
N LEU A 561 -6.34 18.30 36.62
CA LEU A 561 -5.52 18.16 37.82
C LEU A 561 -6.16 17.29 38.92
N GLY A 562 -7.36 16.76 38.67
CA GLY A 562 -8.13 15.99 39.66
C GLY A 562 -8.77 16.82 40.77
N GLU A 563 -8.91 18.14 40.60
CA GLU A 563 -9.35 19.07 41.65
C GLU A 563 -10.79 19.60 41.44
N VAL A 564 -11.49 19.15 40.39
CA VAL A 564 -12.83 19.68 39.99
C VAL A 564 -13.90 19.62 41.09
N ALA A 565 -13.84 18.62 41.98
CA ALA A 565 -14.79 18.50 43.10
C ALA A 565 -14.77 19.74 44.01
N ALA A 566 -13.62 20.40 44.14
CA ALA A 566 -13.50 21.63 44.92
C ALA A 566 -14.11 22.87 44.24
N PHE A 567 -14.45 22.79 42.95
CA PHE A 567 -14.88 23.95 42.15
C PHE A 567 -16.35 23.84 41.68
N GLY A 568 -17.17 23.06 42.40
CA GLY A 568 -18.59 22.87 42.07
C GLY A 568 -18.89 21.66 41.19
N GLY A 569 -17.89 20.81 40.92
CA GLY A 569 -18.04 19.65 40.05
C GLY A 569 -17.98 20.03 38.57
N SER A 570 -18.21 19.05 37.69
CA SER A 570 -18.17 19.26 36.23
C SER A 570 -19.42 19.94 35.68
N ASN A 571 -20.49 20.02 36.47
CA ASN A 571 -21.75 20.67 36.12
C ASN A 571 -21.63 22.18 36.39
N ILE A 572 -21.68 23.00 35.35
CA ILE A 572 -21.44 24.45 35.41
C ILE A 572 -22.73 25.27 35.55
N GLU A 573 -23.89 24.64 35.38
CA GLU A 573 -25.21 25.26 35.35
C GLU A 573 -25.53 26.02 36.66
N PRO A 574 -25.18 25.54 37.87
CA PRO A 574 -25.34 26.33 39.09
C PRO A 574 -24.57 27.65 39.07
N SER A 575 -23.36 27.67 38.51
CA SER A 575 -22.54 28.87 38.37
C SER A 575 -23.11 29.84 37.34
N VAL A 576 -23.61 29.33 36.21
CA VAL A 576 -24.33 30.14 35.21
C VAL A 576 -25.55 30.79 35.85
N ARG A 577 -26.41 30.01 36.53
CA ARG A 577 -27.58 30.56 37.23
C ARG A 577 -27.19 31.60 38.28
N SER A 578 -26.11 31.38 39.02
CA SER A 578 -25.62 32.35 40.01
C SER A 578 -25.19 33.67 39.38
N CYS A 579 -24.54 33.64 38.21
CA CYS A 579 -24.16 34.85 37.48
C CYS A 579 -25.40 35.64 37.02
N PHE A 580 -26.38 34.94 36.43
CA PHE A 580 -27.59 35.57 35.93
C PHE A 580 -28.50 36.10 37.05
N GLN A 581 -28.52 35.44 38.21
CA GLN A 581 -29.20 35.97 39.41
C GLN A 581 -28.54 37.25 39.93
N HIS A 582 -27.21 37.36 39.86
CA HIS A 582 -26.47 38.55 40.31
C HIS A 582 -26.83 39.81 39.51
N VAL A 583 -27.19 39.64 38.23
CA VAL A 583 -27.58 40.75 37.33
C VAL A 583 -29.10 40.96 37.25
N ASN A 584 -29.86 40.47 38.24
CA ASN A 584 -31.33 40.53 38.29
C ASN A 584 -32.03 39.76 37.14
N ASN A 585 -31.54 38.57 36.78
CA ASN A 585 -32.13 37.66 35.79
C ASN A 585 -32.36 38.28 34.40
N LYS A 586 -31.45 39.16 33.95
CA LYS A 586 -31.45 39.65 32.56
C LYS A 586 -31.24 38.48 31.58
N VAL A 587 -31.71 38.64 30.34
CA VAL A 587 -31.53 37.61 29.29
C VAL A 587 -30.08 37.53 28.82
N GLU A 588 -29.39 38.67 28.78
CA GLU A 588 -27.99 38.77 28.40
C GLU A 588 -27.21 39.62 29.40
N ILE A 589 -25.90 39.35 29.51
CA ILE A 589 -24.95 40.09 30.33
C ILE A 589 -23.94 40.84 29.48
N ASP A 590 -23.49 42.00 29.97
CA ASP A 590 -22.40 42.76 29.38
C ASP A 590 -21.04 42.43 30.04
N PRO A 591 -19.89 42.82 29.44
CA PRO A 591 -18.58 42.48 29.98
C PRO A 591 -18.33 43.05 31.38
N ARG A 592 -18.93 44.20 31.74
CA ARG A 592 -18.74 44.82 33.06
C ARG A 592 -19.45 44.01 34.13
N GLN A 593 -20.69 43.63 33.87
CA GLN A 593 -21.49 42.77 34.76
C GLN A 593 -20.82 41.41 35.00
N PHE A 594 -20.24 40.82 33.95
CA PHE A 594 -19.45 39.58 34.09
C PHE A 594 -18.22 39.78 34.98
N VAL A 595 -17.46 40.86 34.74
CA VAL A 595 -16.29 41.21 35.54
C VAL A 595 -16.67 41.44 37.00
N ASP A 596 -17.76 42.16 37.28
CA ASP A 596 -18.27 42.39 38.64
C ASP A 596 -18.63 41.07 39.35
N TRP A 597 -19.27 40.14 38.64
CA TRP A 597 -19.53 38.80 39.17
C TRP A 597 -18.23 38.03 39.44
N MET A 598 -17.24 38.11 38.55
CA MET A 598 -15.94 37.46 38.73
C MET A 598 -15.14 38.01 39.91
N HIS A 599 -15.35 39.29 40.29
CA HIS A 599 -14.78 39.88 41.51
C HIS A 599 -15.35 39.27 42.80
N LEU A 600 -16.51 38.62 42.74
CA LEU A 600 -17.06 37.84 43.85
C LEU A 600 -16.38 36.47 44.01
N GLU A 601 -15.43 36.13 43.12
CA GLU A 601 -14.68 34.88 43.09
C GLU A 601 -15.59 33.64 43.10
N PRO A 602 -16.43 33.45 42.07
CA PRO A 602 -17.38 32.33 42.03
C PRO A 602 -16.63 31.00 42.06
N GLN A 603 -17.24 30.00 42.72
CA GLN A 603 -16.56 28.74 43.05
C GLN A 603 -16.00 28.02 41.81
N SER A 604 -16.64 28.10 40.65
CA SER A 604 -16.15 27.47 39.41
C SER A 604 -14.93 28.16 38.80
N MET A 605 -14.63 29.41 39.18
CA MET A 605 -13.53 30.20 38.60
C MET A 605 -12.50 30.69 39.61
N VAL A 606 -12.71 30.49 40.92
CA VAL A 606 -11.84 31.01 42.00
C VAL A 606 -10.37 30.59 41.87
N TRP A 607 -10.05 29.50 41.17
CA TRP A 607 -8.67 29.08 40.90
C TRP A 607 -7.87 30.13 40.10
N LEU A 608 -8.52 30.89 39.22
CA LEU A 608 -7.88 31.89 38.36
C LEU A 608 -7.43 33.15 39.11
N PRO A 609 -8.28 33.84 39.91
CA PRO A 609 -7.81 34.94 40.75
C PRO A 609 -6.77 34.48 41.79
N VAL A 610 -6.91 33.26 42.33
CA VAL A 610 -5.92 32.71 43.28
C VAL A 610 -4.58 32.45 42.60
N LEU A 611 -4.55 31.95 41.36
CA LEU A 611 -3.33 31.83 40.54
C LEU A 611 -2.59 33.16 40.43
N HIS A 612 -3.31 34.25 40.17
CA HIS A 612 -2.71 35.59 40.11
C HIS A 612 -2.16 36.05 41.46
N ARG A 613 -2.83 35.72 42.58
CA ARG A 613 -2.29 36.00 43.92
C ARG A 613 -1.03 35.20 44.20
N VAL A 614 -1.00 33.92 43.84
CA VAL A 614 0.19 33.06 43.97
C VAL A 614 1.36 33.64 43.17
N ALA A 615 1.13 34.00 41.91
CA ALA A 615 2.15 34.60 41.06
C ALA A 615 2.70 35.92 41.63
N ALA A 616 1.84 36.78 42.19
CA ALA A 616 2.26 38.03 42.84
C ALA A 616 3.06 37.78 44.13
N ALA A 617 2.66 36.77 44.91
CA ALA A 617 3.29 36.46 46.19
C ALA A 617 4.72 35.90 46.04
N GLU A 618 5.02 35.16 44.97
CA GLU A 618 6.34 34.51 44.76
C GLU A 618 7.53 35.47 44.91
N THR A 619 7.38 36.74 44.51
CA THR A 619 8.44 37.76 44.57
C THR A 619 8.27 38.74 45.73
N ALA A 620 7.17 38.62 46.49
CA ALA A 620 6.88 39.51 47.61
C ALA A 620 7.77 39.18 48.82
N LYS A 621 8.41 40.22 49.36
CA LYS A 621 9.19 40.16 50.60
C LYS A 621 8.58 41.10 51.63
N HIS A 622 8.25 40.55 52.79
CA HIS A 622 7.70 41.29 53.90
C HIS A 622 8.72 41.37 55.04
N GLN A 623 9.00 42.59 55.50
CA GLN A 623 9.85 42.85 56.69
C GLN A 623 9.12 42.50 57.99
N ALA A 624 8.53 41.30 58.05
CA ALA A 624 7.79 40.75 59.17
C ALA A 624 8.36 39.38 59.53
N LYS A 625 8.27 39.01 60.80
CA LYS A 625 8.75 37.74 61.33
C LYS A 625 7.57 36.79 61.55
N CYS A 626 7.66 35.56 61.04
CA CYS A 626 6.63 34.57 61.28
C CYS A 626 6.56 34.19 62.77
N ASN A 627 5.38 34.28 63.38
CA ASN A 627 5.17 33.98 64.79
C ASN A 627 5.26 32.47 65.10
N ILE A 628 5.20 31.60 64.08
CA ILE A 628 5.29 30.14 64.21
C ILE A 628 6.73 29.67 63.96
N CYS A 629 7.23 29.70 62.71
CA CYS A 629 8.56 29.20 62.36
C CYS A 629 9.71 30.20 62.62
N LYS A 630 9.41 31.44 63.00
CA LYS A 630 10.40 32.51 63.27
C LYS A 630 11.20 33.01 62.07
N GLU A 631 10.87 32.57 60.87
CA GLU A 631 11.46 33.03 59.61
C GLU A 631 11.23 34.53 59.39
N CYS A 632 12.28 35.23 58.94
CA CYS A 632 12.29 36.66 58.66
C CYS A 632 13.40 36.96 57.63
N PRO A 633 13.13 37.73 56.57
CA PRO A 633 11.82 38.25 56.17
C PRO A 633 10.86 37.13 55.71
N ILE A 634 9.55 37.33 55.82
CA ILE A 634 8.58 36.43 55.20
C ILE A 634 8.64 36.65 53.68
N VAL A 635 8.95 35.59 52.93
CA VAL A 635 8.90 35.55 51.46
C VAL A 635 7.66 34.76 51.04
N GLY A 636 6.92 35.23 50.05
CA GLY A 636 5.62 34.65 49.70
C GLY A 636 4.47 35.33 50.44
N PHE A 637 3.37 34.61 50.63
CA PHE A 637 2.22 35.13 51.37
C PHE A 637 2.54 35.45 52.84
N ARG A 638 2.06 36.61 53.29
CA ARG A 638 2.01 37.00 54.71
C ARG A 638 0.55 37.00 55.18
N TYR A 639 0.28 36.26 56.24
CA TYR A 639 -1.04 36.21 56.90
C TYR A 639 -0.97 36.90 58.26
N ARG A 640 -1.72 37.99 58.44
CA ARG A 640 -1.74 38.75 59.71
C ARG A 640 -3.04 38.58 60.45
N SER A 641 -2.98 38.22 61.73
CA SER A 641 -4.18 38.10 62.57
C SER A 641 -4.86 39.44 62.80
N LEU A 642 -6.17 39.49 62.59
CA LEU A 642 -7.03 40.62 62.96
C LEU A 642 -7.48 40.57 64.43
N LYS A 643 -7.13 39.49 65.14
CA LYS A 643 -7.46 39.29 66.56
C LYS A 643 -6.24 39.45 67.46
N HIS A 644 -5.08 38.94 67.04
CA HIS A 644 -3.84 39.02 67.81
C HIS A 644 -2.93 40.13 67.27
N PHE A 645 -2.46 41.00 68.15
CA PHE A 645 -1.58 42.09 67.81
C PHE A 645 -0.23 41.57 67.31
N ASN A 646 0.25 42.08 66.16
CA ASN A 646 1.52 41.69 65.51
C ASN A 646 1.73 40.17 65.47
N TYR A 647 0.67 39.46 65.07
CA TYR A 647 0.73 38.03 64.84
C TYR A 647 0.72 37.77 63.34
N ASP A 648 1.89 37.49 62.80
CA ASP A 648 2.14 37.22 61.39
C ASP A 648 2.47 35.75 61.19
N VAL A 649 1.99 35.18 60.09
CA VAL A 649 2.20 33.78 59.72
C VAL A 649 2.66 33.73 58.27
N CYS A 650 3.74 33.00 58.00
CA CYS A 650 4.21 32.78 56.62
C CYS A 650 3.36 31.75 55.88
N GLN A 651 3.44 31.77 54.56
CA GLN A 651 2.82 30.82 53.64
C GLN A 651 2.91 29.36 54.09
N SER A 652 4.11 28.87 54.39
CA SER A 652 4.34 27.46 54.75
C SER A 652 3.61 27.05 56.03
N CYS A 653 3.65 27.91 57.06
CA CYS A 653 2.97 27.66 58.32
C CYS A 653 1.44 27.73 58.18
N PHE A 654 0.93 28.66 57.37
CA PHE A 654 -0.51 28.80 57.13
C PHE A 654 -1.09 27.60 56.36
N PHE A 655 -0.45 27.20 55.25
CA PHE A 655 -0.94 26.07 54.44
C PHE A 655 -0.78 24.71 55.11
N SER A 656 0.22 24.56 55.99
CA SER A 656 0.38 23.37 56.82
C SER A 656 -0.56 23.34 58.05
N GLY A 657 -1.36 24.39 58.27
CA GLY A 657 -2.25 24.47 59.42
C GLY A 657 -1.54 24.57 60.79
N ARG A 658 -0.28 25.01 60.82
CA ARG A 658 0.47 25.12 62.09
C ARG A 658 -0.09 26.27 62.93
N THR A 659 -0.11 26.11 64.25
CA THR A 659 -0.56 27.14 65.19
C THR A 659 0.44 27.34 66.32
N ALA A 660 0.47 28.54 66.91
CA ALA A 660 1.33 28.88 68.04
C ALA A 660 0.66 29.92 68.95
N LYS A 661 1.11 30.02 70.21
CA LYS A 661 0.69 31.04 71.18
C LYS A 661 -0.84 31.20 71.32
N GLY A 662 -1.58 30.09 71.33
CA GLY A 662 -3.05 30.09 71.49
C GLY A 662 -3.83 30.68 70.31
N HIS A 663 -3.20 30.92 69.16
CA HIS A 663 -3.88 31.30 67.93
C HIS A 663 -4.60 30.09 67.33
N LYS A 664 -5.93 30.18 67.14
CA LYS A 664 -6.71 29.15 66.44
C LYS A 664 -6.77 29.47 64.95
N LEU A 665 -6.82 28.44 64.10
CA LEU A 665 -6.89 28.60 62.64
C LEU A 665 -8.10 29.41 62.18
N ASN A 666 -9.22 29.31 62.90
CA ASN A 666 -10.46 30.03 62.64
C ASN A 666 -10.44 31.52 63.03
N HIS A 667 -9.32 32.04 63.54
CA HIS A 667 -9.20 33.47 63.79
C HIS A 667 -9.11 34.22 62.46
N PRO A 668 -9.78 35.38 62.31
CA PRO A 668 -9.71 36.15 61.09
C PRO A 668 -8.29 36.64 60.85
N MET A 669 -7.75 36.33 59.67
CA MET A 669 -6.42 36.74 59.20
C MET A 669 -6.58 37.67 58.01
N VAL A 670 -5.65 38.57 57.69
CA VAL A 670 -5.56 39.30 56.42
C VAL A 670 -4.42 38.73 55.61
N GLU A 671 -4.65 38.54 54.31
CA GLU A 671 -3.64 38.07 53.36
C GLU A 671 -2.96 39.26 52.68
N TYR A 672 -1.63 39.24 52.65
CA TYR A 672 -0.82 40.11 51.82
C TYR A 672 -0.01 39.25 50.84
N CYS A 673 -0.14 39.57 49.56
CA CYS A 673 0.60 38.97 48.44
C CYS A 673 1.53 39.96 47.73
N THR A 674 1.61 41.21 48.20
CA THR A 674 2.50 42.26 47.70
C THR A 674 3.23 42.91 48.87
N PRO A 675 4.45 43.47 48.69
CA PRO A 675 5.19 44.13 49.77
C PRO A 675 4.34 45.18 50.49
N THR A 676 4.23 45.06 51.82
CA THR A 676 3.39 45.93 52.66
C THR A 676 4.03 47.32 52.81
N THR A 677 3.25 48.38 52.59
CA THR A 677 3.67 49.76 52.82
C THR A 677 3.30 50.23 54.25
N SER A 678 4.06 51.14 54.84
CA SER A 678 3.86 51.59 56.24
C SER A 678 2.46 52.14 56.56
N GLY A 679 1.74 52.65 55.56
CA GLY A 679 0.35 53.10 55.69
C GLY A 679 -0.70 51.98 55.80
N GLU A 680 -0.39 50.76 55.34
CA GLU A 680 -1.25 49.58 55.48
C GLU A 680 -1.20 49.02 56.90
N ASP A 681 0.00 48.95 57.47
CA ASP A 681 0.22 48.52 58.86
C ASP A 681 -0.55 49.39 59.88
N MET A 682 -0.66 50.71 59.64
CA MET A 682 -1.41 51.64 60.51
C MET A 682 -2.94 51.47 60.40
N ARG A 683 -3.45 51.09 59.24
CA ARG A 683 -4.89 50.82 59.05
C ARG A 683 -5.32 49.53 59.74
N ASP A 684 -4.49 48.49 59.65
CA ASP A 684 -4.79 47.21 60.28
C ASP A 684 -4.58 47.27 61.80
N PHE A 685 -3.66 48.10 62.28
CA PHE A 685 -3.59 48.51 63.69
C PHE A 685 -4.93 49.07 64.19
N THR A 686 -5.53 49.98 63.43
CA THR A 686 -6.83 50.60 63.77
C THR A 686 -7.98 49.57 63.76
N LYS A 687 -7.94 48.57 62.86
CA LYS A 687 -8.92 47.48 62.83
C LYS A 687 -8.76 46.51 64.00
N VAL A 688 -7.53 46.14 64.37
CA VAL A 688 -7.25 45.27 65.53
C VAL A 688 -7.73 45.92 66.82
N LEU A 689 -7.53 47.23 66.98
CA LEU A 689 -8.09 48.00 68.10
C LEU A 689 -9.62 47.98 68.08
N LYS A 690 -10.26 48.27 66.93
CA LYS A 690 -11.73 48.21 66.80
C LYS A 690 -12.30 46.80 67.06
N ASN A 691 -11.57 45.75 66.74
CA ASN A 691 -12.00 44.36 66.94
C ASN A 691 -11.85 43.88 68.39
N LYS A 692 -10.84 44.37 69.13
CA LYS A 692 -10.67 44.05 70.56
C LYS A 692 -11.85 44.50 71.44
N PHE A 693 -12.59 45.53 71.03
CA PHE A 693 -13.75 46.05 71.78
C PHE A 693 -15.10 45.43 71.36
N ARG A 694 -15.13 44.44 70.45
CA ARG A 694 -16.38 43.81 70.00
C ARG A 694 -16.68 42.51 70.76
N SER A 695 -17.96 42.27 71.07
CA SER A 695 -18.40 41.16 71.92
C SER A 695 -18.28 39.79 71.26
N LYS A 696 -18.27 38.71 72.07
CA LYS A 696 -18.26 37.32 71.58
C LYS A 696 -19.43 37.02 70.62
N LYS A 697 -20.59 37.66 70.84
CA LYS A 697 -21.79 37.59 69.97
C LYS A 697 -21.60 38.27 68.60
N TYR A 698 -20.78 39.32 68.53
CA TYR A 698 -20.46 40.02 67.28
C TYR A 698 -19.64 39.12 66.33
N PHE A 699 -18.64 38.39 66.86
CA PHE A 699 -17.82 37.48 66.05
C PHE A 699 -18.56 36.19 65.62
N THR A 700 -19.61 35.77 66.34
CA THR A 700 -20.52 34.70 65.89
C THR A 700 -21.55 35.14 64.84
N LYS A 701 -21.93 36.43 64.80
CA LYS A 701 -22.84 36.98 63.77
C LYS A 701 -22.11 37.50 62.52
N HIS A 702 -20.83 37.85 62.64
CA HIS A 702 -19.96 38.29 61.54
C HIS A 702 -18.65 37.48 61.53
N PRO A 703 -18.68 36.21 61.12
CA PRO A 703 -17.49 35.39 61.13
C PRO A 703 -16.57 35.65 59.92
N ARG A 704 -16.23 36.89 59.50
CA ARG A 704 -15.25 37.07 58.39
C ARG A 704 -14.35 38.30 58.46
N LEU A 705 -13.10 38.07 58.05
CA LEU A 705 -12.49 38.67 56.84
C LEU A 705 -11.02 38.25 56.77
N VAL A 706 -10.67 37.36 55.85
CA VAL A 706 -9.44 37.56 55.06
C VAL A 706 -9.81 38.53 53.97
N THR A 707 -9.58 39.81 54.25
CA THR A 707 -9.76 40.84 53.23
C THR A 707 -8.65 40.61 52.21
N GLY A 708 -9.02 40.21 51.01
CA GLY A 708 -8.15 40.36 49.85
C GLY A 708 -7.71 41.81 49.73
N LEU A 709 -6.47 42.00 49.28
CA LEU A 709 -5.82 43.29 49.12
C LEU A 709 -6.75 44.31 48.42
N ARG A 710 -7.13 45.39 49.12
CA ARG A 710 -7.69 46.60 48.50
C ARG A 710 -6.51 47.29 47.78
N ARG A 711 -6.41 47.12 46.46
CA ARG A 711 -5.32 47.73 45.66
C ARG A 711 -5.37 49.26 45.75
N SER A 712 -4.23 49.85 46.09
CA SER A 712 -3.99 51.28 46.00
C SER A 712 -3.73 51.66 44.54
N ASN A 713 -4.76 52.10 43.81
CA ASN A 713 -4.60 53.00 42.68
C ASN A 713 -5.48 54.24 42.95
N LYS A 714 -4.84 55.36 43.29
CA LYS A 714 -5.48 56.67 43.39
C LYS A 714 -5.72 57.20 41.98
N SER A 715 -6.94 57.06 41.48
CA SER A 715 -7.65 58.10 40.72
C SER A 715 -9.01 57.56 40.26
N HIS A 716 -10.08 58.20 40.73
CA HIS A 716 -11.50 57.98 40.36
C HIS A 716 -12.14 56.63 40.72
N PHE A 717 -12.58 56.47 41.97
CA PHE A 717 -13.86 55.78 42.28
C PHE A 717 -14.31 56.07 43.71
N THR A 718 -14.65 57.32 44.00
CA THR A 718 -15.20 57.76 45.30
C THR A 718 -16.71 57.98 45.30
N TYR A 719 -17.42 57.75 44.19
CA TYR A 719 -18.83 58.16 44.09
C TYR A 719 -19.87 57.03 44.26
N TYR A 720 -19.48 55.75 44.24
CA TYR A 720 -20.45 54.64 44.25
C TYR A 720 -20.75 54.02 45.62
N TRP A 721 -19.99 54.34 46.67
CA TRP A 721 -20.21 53.75 48.01
C TRP A 721 -21.29 54.48 48.83
N GLU A 722 -21.70 55.68 48.43
CA GLU A 722 -22.67 56.51 49.16
C GLU A 722 -24.13 56.12 48.87
N TYR A 723 -24.44 55.56 47.69
CA TYR A 723 -25.82 55.28 47.27
C TYR A 723 -26.40 53.97 47.86
N CYS A 724 -25.57 53.00 48.23
CA CYS A 724 -26.02 51.71 48.79
C CYS A 724 -26.40 51.76 50.28
N ARG A 725 -26.32 52.92 50.95
CA ARG A 725 -26.60 53.04 52.39
C ARG A 725 -28.04 53.49 52.73
N LEU A 726 -28.89 53.76 51.73
CA LEU A 726 -30.23 54.36 51.94
C LEU A 726 -31.43 53.47 51.59
N SER A 727 -31.29 52.14 51.58
CA SER A 727 -32.43 51.23 51.41
C SER A 727 -32.42 50.16 52.51
N GLN A 728 -33.06 50.47 53.64
CA GLN A 728 -33.37 49.48 54.68
C GLN A 728 -34.64 48.70 54.30
N SER A 729 -34.50 47.41 53.99
CA SER A 729 -35.49 46.37 54.29
C SER A 729 -34.81 44.98 54.28
N PRO A 730 -35.34 43.98 55.02
CA PRO A 730 -34.49 42.98 55.65
C PRO A 730 -34.42 41.67 54.86
N GLN A 731 -33.36 41.42 54.09
CA GLN A 731 -32.96 40.06 53.72
C GLN A 731 -31.43 39.90 53.60
N LEU A 732 -30.93 38.94 54.38
CA LEU A 732 -29.71 38.11 54.28
C LEU A 732 -28.48 38.73 53.57
N SER A 733 -27.47 39.05 54.38
CA SER A 733 -26.16 39.56 53.98
C SER A 733 -25.35 38.58 53.14
N HIS A 734 -25.01 38.98 51.91
CA HIS A 734 -24.34 38.20 50.87
C HIS A 734 -22.85 38.61 50.71
N ASP A 735 -22.12 38.73 51.81
CA ASP A 735 -20.79 39.36 51.79
C ASP A 735 -19.78 38.53 52.55
N ASP A 736 -19.37 37.41 51.94
CA ASP A 736 -18.74 36.36 52.71
C ASP A 736 -18.11 35.33 51.71
N THR A 737 -16.79 35.39 51.46
CA THR A 737 -16.01 34.46 50.57
C THR A 737 -15.10 33.46 51.30
N HIS A 738 -14.38 33.84 52.36
CA HIS A 738 -13.43 32.93 53.03
C HIS A 738 -14.04 31.84 53.95
N SER A 739 -15.13 32.13 54.66
CA SER A 739 -15.85 31.10 55.44
C SER A 739 -16.67 30.15 54.56
N ARG A 740 -16.87 30.42 53.25
CA ARG A 740 -17.43 29.44 52.30
C ARG A 740 -16.39 28.36 51.98
N ILE A 741 -15.14 28.74 51.68
CA ILE A 741 -14.03 27.80 51.47
C ILE A 741 -13.79 26.95 52.72
N GLU A 742 -13.89 27.55 53.90
CA GLU A 742 -13.78 26.84 55.20
C GLU A 742 -15.03 26.00 55.51
N GLN A 743 -16.25 26.47 55.23
CA GLN A 743 -17.49 25.67 55.36
C GLN A 743 -17.53 24.49 54.39
N TYR A 744 -16.95 24.59 53.20
CA TYR A 744 -16.80 23.45 52.28
C TYR A 744 -15.74 22.48 52.79
N ALA A 745 -14.61 22.96 53.33
CA ALA A 745 -13.61 22.10 53.97
C ALA A 745 -14.15 21.41 55.25
N SER A 746 -14.99 22.09 56.05
CA SER A 746 -15.63 21.54 57.24
C SER A 746 -16.83 20.65 56.92
N ARG A 747 -17.47 20.79 55.75
CA ARG A 747 -18.49 19.86 55.26
C ARG A 747 -17.87 18.50 54.87
N TYR A 748 -16.56 18.44 54.63
CA TYR A 748 -15.80 17.19 54.50
C TYR A 748 -15.33 16.60 55.85
N GLU A 749 -15.42 17.34 56.96
CA GLU A 749 -15.17 16.82 58.32
C GLU A 749 -16.48 16.48 59.08
N LEU A 750 -17.65 16.69 58.47
CA LEU A 750 -18.98 16.33 58.99
C LEU A 750 -19.65 15.24 58.13
N GLN A 751 -18.88 14.24 57.71
CA GLN A 751 -19.39 13.07 57.01
C GLN A 751 -20.00 12.01 57.96
N ASP A 752 -20.44 12.43 59.16
CA ASP A 752 -21.10 11.59 60.17
C ASP A 752 -22.62 11.90 60.30
N ASP A 753 -23.11 13.02 59.76
CA ASP A 753 -24.54 13.38 59.80
C ASP A 753 -25.36 12.86 58.61
N GLU A 754 -24.72 12.41 57.52
CA GLU A 754 -25.41 11.65 56.47
C GLU A 754 -25.84 10.28 57.00
N HIS A 755 -25.13 9.70 57.98
CA HIS A 755 -25.55 8.50 58.68
C HIS A 755 -26.73 8.76 59.62
N ALA A 756 -26.83 9.92 60.27
CA ALA A 756 -27.98 10.28 61.09
C ALA A 756 -29.25 10.60 60.27
N LEU A 757 -29.11 11.26 59.12
CA LEU A 757 -30.21 11.56 58.20
C LEU A 757 -30.72 10.30 57.47
N ILE A 758 -29.82 9.38 57.10
CA ILE A 758 -30.20 8.05 56.59
C ILE A 758 -30.90 7.24 57.69
N ILE A 759 -30.45 7.27 58.94
CA ILE A 759 -31.13 6.61 60.08
C ILE A 759 -32.53 7.19 60.31
N GLN A 760 -32.70 8.52 60.23
CA GLN A 760 -34.01 9.18 60.41
C GLN A 760 -34.95 8.95 59.22
N TYR A 761 -34.42 8.86 58.00
CA TYR A 761 -35.17 8.50 56.79
C TYR A 761 -35.56 7.01 56.78
N CYS A 762 -34.68 6.11 57.22
CA CYS A 762 -34.95 4.68 57.42
C CYS A 762 -35.97 4.43 58.54
N GLN A 763 -36.01 5.27 59.58
CA GLN A 763 -37.05 5.20 60.63
C GLN A 763 -38.41 5.71 60.16
N THR A 764 -38.45 6.67 59.22
CA THR A 764 -39.70 7.24 58.71
C THR A 764 -40.34 6.39 57.60
N LEU A 765 -39.55 5.56 56.91
CA LEU A 765 -40.02 4.58 55.92
C LEU A 765 -40.47 3.25 56.55
N GLY A 766 -40.33 3.07 57.87
CA GLY A 766 -40.72 1.87 58.61
C GLY A 766 -42.16 1.85 59.13
N GLY A 767 -43.05 2.69 58.61
CA GLY A 767 -44.45 2.78 59.00
C GLY A 767 -45.41 2.21 57.95
N GLU A 768 -45.96 1.03 58.26
CA GLU A 768 -47.15 0.39 57.67
C GLU A 768 -46.96 -0.48 56.40
N GLY A 769 -46.72 -1.78 56.66
CA GLY A 769 -47.44 -2.84 55.95
C GLY A 769 -46.64 -3.72 54.99
N SER A 770 -45.88 -4.70 55.51
CA SER A 770 -45.93 -6.13 55.10
C SER A 770 -44.77 -6.94 55.70
N GLN A 771 -45.10 -8.14 56.18
CA GLN A 771 -44.24 -9.05 56.95
C GLN A 771 -43.24 -9.80 56.05
N ASN A 772 -41.94 -9.52 56.17
CA ASN A 772 -40.87 -10.49 56.44
C ASN A 772 -39.48 -9.86 56.24
N SER A 773 -38.58 -10.14 57.19
CA SER A 773 -37.11 -9.92 57.20
C SER A 773 -36.62 -8.66 57.96
N GLN A 774 -36.05 -8.91 59.14
CA GLN A 774 -35.20 -8.00 59.94
C GLN A 774 -33.89 -7.62 59.18
N PRO A 775 -33.14 -6.58 59.62
CA PRO A 775 -32.31 -5.74 58.75
C PRO A 775 -31.07 -6.45 58.21
N GLN A 776 -30.85 -6.33 56.90
CA GLN A 776 -29.65 -6.86 56.23
C GLN A 776 -28.46 -5.94 56.50
N SER A 777 -27.39 -6.51 57.05
CA SER A 777 -26.13 -5.80 57.32
C SER A 777 -25.50 -5.24 56.03
N PRO A 778 -24.67 -4.18 56.08
CA PRO A 778 -24.00 -3.61 54.91
C PRO A 778 -23.20 -4.61 54.07
N ALA A 779 -22.70 -5.69 54.69
CA ALA A 779 -22.00 -6.77 53.99
C ALA A 779 -22.92 -7.62 53.08
N GLN A 780 -24.20 -7.76 53.44
CA GLN A 780 -25.18 -8.50 52.63
C GLN A 780 -25.71 -7.66 51.47
N ILE A 781 -25.78 -6.34 51.60
CA ILE A 781 -26.13 -5.41 50.50
C ILE A 781 -24.99 -5.37 49.48
N LEU A 782 -23.73 -5.29 49.92
CA LEU A 782 -22.58 -5.39 49.01
C LEU A 782 -22.57 -6.73 48.27
N GLN A 783 -22.84 -7.83 48.97
CA GLN A 783 -22.97 -9.15 48.32
C GLN A 783 -24.16 -9.24 47.37
N ALA A 784 -25.27 -8.56 47.65
CA ALA A 784 -26.43 -8.54 46.76
C ALA A 784 -26.16 -7.72 45.49
N VAL A 785 -25.52 -6.55 45.62
CA VAL A 785 -25.08 -5.72 44.49
C VAL A 785 -23.99 -6.41 43.68
N GLU A 786 -22.98 -7.01 44.33
CA GLU A 786 -21.95 -7.81 43.64
C GLU A 786 -22.55 -9.03 42.94
N LYS A 787 -23.60 -9.65 43.50
CA LYS A 787 -24.30 -10.78 42.87
C LYS A 787 -25.19 -10.35 41.70
N GLU A 788 -25.77 -9.15 41.78
CA GLU A 788 -26.56 -8.55 40.69
C GLU A 788 -25.66 -8.10 39.54
N GLU A 789 -24.58 -7.37 39.82
CA GLU A 789 -23.56 -6.98 38.83
C GLU A 789 -22.86 -8.21 38.23
N ARG A 790 -22.56 -9.23 39.03
CA ARG A 790 -22.05 -10.53 38.52
C ARG A 790 -23.08 -11.22 37.63
N GLY A 791 -24.36 -11.18 37.99
CA GLY A 791 -25.43 -11.73 37.16
C GLY A 791 -25.61 -11.00 35.83
N GLU A 792 -25.40 -9.68 35.79
CA GLU A 792 -25.40 -8.91 34.54
C GLU A 792 -24.16 -9.20 33.69
N LEU A 793 -22.98 -9.30 34.31
CA LEU A 793 -21.75 -9.71 33.64
C LEU A 793 -21.86 -11.13 33.04
N GLU A 794 -22.42 -12.09 33.79
CA GLU A 794 -22.66 -13.45 33.31
C GLU A 794 -23.65 -13.49 32.14
N LYS A 795 -24.68 -12.63 32.14
CA LYS A 795 -25.60 -12.48 30.99
C LYS A 795 -24.92 -11.89 29.76
N ILE A 796 -24.05 -10.89 29.94
CA ILE A 796 -23.29 -10.29 28.84
C ILE A 796 -22.31 -11.30 28.26
N ILE A 797 -21.60 -12.05 29.10
CA ILE A 797 -20.69 -13.12 28.67
C ILE A 797 -21.46 -14.19 27.91
N ALA A 798 -22.59 -14.69 28.43
CA ALA A 798 -23.41 -15.69 27.74
C ALA A 798 -23.91 -15.21 26.38
N ARG A 799 -24.27 -13.91 26.26
CA ARG A 799 -24.66 -13.31 24.98
C ARG A 799 -23.48 -13.24 24.00
N LEU A 800 -22.32 -12.82 24.47
CA LEU A 800 -21.10 -12.74 23.64
C LEU A 800 -20.63 -14.14 23.20
N GLU A 801 -20.77 -15.16 24.04
CA GLU A 801 -20.50 -16.55 23.69
C GLU A 801 -21.50 -17.09 22.64
N GLU A 802 -22.79 -16.73 22.74
CA GLU A 802 -23.79 -17.07 21.71
C GLU A 802 -23.49 -16.38 20.37
N GLU A 803 -23.11 -15.10 20.40
CA GLU A 803 -22.69 -14.35 19.21
C GLU A 803 -21.41 -14.96 18.61
N GLN A 804 -20.45 -15.38 19.44
CA GLN A 804 -19.24 -16.08 18.99
C GLN A 804 -19.54 -17.43 18.35
N ARG A 805 -20.46 -18.22 18.92
CA ARG A 805 -20.92 -19.49 18.30
C ARG A 805 -21.62 -19.25 16.97
N THR A 806 -22.36 -18.15 16.85
CA THR A 806 -23.10 -17.81 15.62
C THR A 806 -22.15 -17.36 14.51
N LEU A 807 -21.19 -16.49 14.84
CA LEU A 807 -20.13 -16.08 13.92
C LEU A 807 -19.24 -17.24 13.49
N GLN A 808 -19.00 -18.23 14.37
CA GLN A 808 -18.28 -19.45 14.00
C GLN A 808 -19.06 -20.31 13.00
N ARG A 809 -20.38 -20.47 13.17
CA ARG A 809 -21.23 -21.18 12.21
C ARG A 809 -21.28 -20.46 10.86
N GLU A 810 -21.37 -19.13 10.84
CA GLU A 810 -21.32 -18.33 9.61
C GLU A 810 -19.96 -18.45 8.92
N TYR A 811 -18.87 -18.47 9.68
CA TYR A 811 -17.53 -18.71 9.15
C TYR A 811 -17.39 -20.10 8.52
N GLU A 812 -17.94 -21.14 9.15
CA GLU A 812 -17.95 -22.51 8.61
C GLU A 812 -18.79 -22.61 7.34
N LEU A 813 -19.97 -21.99 7.30
CA LEU A 813 -20.81 -21.89 6.10
C LEU A 813 -20.09 -21.16 4.96
N LEU A 814 -19.46 -20.02 5.23
CA LEU A 814 -18.67 -19.28 4.24
C LEU A 814 -17.47 -20.08 3.74
N LYS A 815 -16.84 -20.87 4.62
CA LYS A 815 -15.72 -21.76 4.26
C LYS A 815 -16.17 -22.92 3.38
N GLU A 816 -17.33 -23.52 3.63
CA GLU A 816 -17.91 -24.55 2.77
C GLU A 816 -18.34 -23.99 1.41
N GLN A 817 -18.87 -22.77 1.37
CA GLN A 817 -19.22 -22.05 0.15
C GLN A 817 -18.00 -21.76 -0.75
N HIS A 818 -16.84 -21.52 -0.15
CA HIS A 818 -15.57 -21.32 -0.87
C HIS A 818 -14.82 -22.64 -1.15
N GLY A 819 -15.05 -23.70 -0.37
CA GLY A 819 -14.45 -25.03 -0.58
C GLY A 819 -15.00 -25.78 -1.80
N GLN A 820 -16.23 -25.50 -2.24
CA GLN A 820 -16.82 -26.14 -3.42
C GLN A 820 -16.34 -25.56 -4.77
N ARG A 821 -15.55 -24.47 -4.78
CA ARG A 821 -15.02 -23.87 -6.02
C ARG A 821 -13.71 -24.48 -6.51
N GLY A 822 -13.20 -25.53 -5.85
CA GLY A 822 -11.90 -26.14 -6.13
C GLY A 822 -11.94 -27.61 -6.56
N ALA A 823 -12.58 -27.95 -7.69
CA ALA A 823 -12.26 -29.13 -8.54
C ALA A 823 -12.95 -29.04 -9.92
N PRO A 824 -12.39 -29.61 -11.00
CA PRO A 824 -12.52 -29.05 -12.35
C PRO A 824 -13.62 -29.72 -13.19
N THR A 825 -14.52 -28.94 -13.80
CA THR A 825 -15.17 -29.35 -15.05
C THR A 825 -15.62 -28.13 -15.86
N GLY A 826 -15.43 -28.20 -17.18
CA GLY A 826 -15.41 -27.08 -18.11
C GLY A 826 -16.72 -26.33 -18.35
N SER A 827 -16.52 -25.13 -18.91
CA SER A 827 -17.33 -24.40 -19.92
C SER A 827 -17.96 -23.07 -19.48
N LEU A 828 -17.29 -21.98 -19.90
CA LEU A 828 -17.79 -20.73 -20.47
C LEU A 828 -18.86 -19.92 -19.69
N SER A 829 -18.49 -18.72 -19.20
CA SER A 829 -18.74 -17.42 -19.87
C SER A 829 -18.51 -16.23 -18.92
N GLU A 830 -17.75 -15.24 -19.41
CA GLU A 830 -17.75 -13.80 -19.11
C GLU A 830 -18.02 -13.29 -17.68
N ALA A 831 -16.96 -12.77 -17.03
CA ALA A 831 -16.91 -11.38 -16.56
C ALA A 831 -15.53 -11.08 -15.94
N SER A 832 -14.98 -9.95 -16.34
CA SER A 832 -13.74 -9.32 -15.92
C SER A 832 -13.74 -8.83 -14.47
N SER A 833 -12.76 -9.25 -13.66
CA SER A 833 -12.05 -8.40 -12.69
C SER A 833 -10.80 -9.12 -12.16
N ALA A 834 -9.64 -8.48 -12.32
CA ALA A 834 -8.40 -8.90 -11.72
C ALA A 834 -8.49 -8.76 -10.19
N HIS A 835 -8.20 -9.82 -9.44
CA HIS A 835 -8.03 -9.78 -7.99
C HIS A 835 -6.60 -10.23 -7.61
N PRO A 836 -5.71 -9.29 -7.25
CA PRO A 836 -4.47 -9.57 -6.53
C PRO A 836 -4.64 -9.64 -4.99
N ASP A 837 -5.83 -9.33 -4.45
CA ASP A 837 -6.04 -9.13 -3.00
C ASP A 837 -6.09 -10.39 -2.14
N GLU A 838 -6.24 -11.58 -2.71
CA GLU A 838 -6.59 -12.77 -1.92
C GLU A 838 -5.42 -13.30 -1.08
N ALA A 839 -4.19 -13.17 -1.59
CA ALA A 839 -2.98 -13.58 -0.88
C ALA A 839 -2.62 -12.63 0.27
N ASP A 840 -2.85 -11.33 0.09
CA ASP A 840 -2.59 -10.30 1.09
C ASP A 840 -3.64 -10.33 2.20
N LEU A 841 -4.91 -10.58 1.87
CA LEU A 841 -5.97 -10.79 2.87
C LEU A 841 -5.73 -12.07 3.70
N LEU A 842 -5.20 -13.14 3.09
CA LEU A 842 -4.80 -14.36 3.80
C LEU A 842 -3.59 -14.14 4.71
N ALA A 843 -2.62 -13.32 4.28
CA ALA A 843 -1.47 -12.94 5.10
C ALA A 843 -1.89 -12.05 6.29
N GLU A 844 -2.78 -11.09 6.05
CA GLU A 844 -3.34 -10.21 7.08
C GLU A 844 -4.19 -10.99 8.09
N ALA A 845 -5.05 -11.91 7.62
CA ALA A 845 -5.83 -12.79 8.49
C ALA A 845 -4.93 -13.69 9.37
N LYS A 846 -3.78 -14.13 8.85
CA LYS A 846 -2.80 -14.93 9.61
C LYS A 846 -2.07 -14.08 10.65
N LEU A 847 -1.69 -12.85 10.32
CA LEU A 847 -1.12 -11.87 11.25
C LEU A 847 -2.11 -11.52 12.37
N LEU A 848 -3.39 -11.33 12.05
CA LEU A 848 -4.44 -11.05 13.03
C LEU A 848 -4.69 -12.23 13.98
N ARG A 849 -4.67 -13.47 13.47
CA ARG A 849 -4.74 -14.68 14.33
C ARG A 849 -3.54 -14.80 15.25
N GLN A 850 -2.34 -14.48 14.76
CA GLN A 850 -1.13 -14.48 15.58
C GLN A 850 -1.18 -13.38 16.65
N HIS A 851 -1.69 -12.19 16.30
CA HIS A 851 -1.87 -11.09 17.23
C HIS A 851 -2.92 -11.41 18.31
N LYS A 852 -4.02 -12.05 17.93
CA LYS A 852 -5.04 -12.58 18.84
C LYS A 852 -4.46 -13.60 19.83
N GLY A 853 -3.71 -14.59 19.33
CA GLY A 853 -3.05 -15.58 20.21
C GLY A 853 -2.06 -14.96 21.20
N ARG A 854 -1.32 -13.91 20.81
CA ARG A 854 -0.46 -13.16 21.74
C ARG A 854 -1.26 -12.39 22.79
N LEU A 855 -2.39 -11.80 22.42
CA LEU A 855 -3.25 -11.07 23.35
C LEU A 855 -3.92 -12.01 24.35
N GLU A 856 -4.39 -13.17 23.89
CA GLU A 856 -4.95 -14.22 24.75
C GLU A 856 -3.90 -14.76 25.73
N ALA A 857 -2.67 -15.00 25.27
CA ALA A 857 -1.57 -15.38 26.16
C ALA A 857 -1.24 -14.29 27.21
N ARG A 858 -1.29 -13.01 26.83
CA ARG A 858 -1.10 -11.89 27.76
C ARG A 858 -2.26 -11.74 28.73
N MET A 859 -3.49 -11.96 28.28
CA MET A 859 -4.69 -11.96 29.12
C MET A 859 -4.59 -13.08 30.16
N HIS A 860 -4.14 -14.27 29.78
CA HIS A 860 -3.97 -15.39 30.71
C HIS A 860 -2.90 -15.12 31.77
N ILE A 861 -1.76 -14.53 31.38
CA ILE A 861 -0.72 -14.10 32.34
C ILE A 861 -1.29 -13.05 33.31
N LEU A 862 -2.08 -12.09 32.82
CA LEU A 862 -2.69 -11.07 33.66
C LEU A 862 -3.74 -11.66 34.61
N GLU A 863 -4.54 -12.62 34.16
CA GLU A 863 -5.48 -13.35 35.01
C GLU A 863 -4.78 -14.13 36.12
N ASP A 864 -3.66 -14.80 35.80
CA ASP A 864 -2.86 -15.52 36.79
C ASP A 864 -2.18 -14.56 37.79
N HIS A 865 -1.69 -13.41 37.32
CA HIS A 865 -1.18 -12.35 38.20
C HIS A 865 -2.29 -11.80 39.11
N ASN A 866 -3.51 -11.64 38.58
CA ASN A 866 -4.64 -11.16 39.37
C ASN A 866 -5.07 -12.19 40.42
N LYS A 867 -5.11 -13.49 40.07
CA LYS A 867 -5.33 -14.59 41.03
C LYS A 867 -4.24 -14.64 42.10
N GLN A 868 -2.99 -14.41 41.73
CA GLN A 868 -1.90 -14.30 42.71
C GLN A 868 -2.09 -13.13 43.65
N LEU A 869 -2.45 -11.94 43.14
CA LEU A 869 -2.74 -10.76 43.95
C LEU A 869 -3.95 -10.98 44.87
N GLU A 870 -5.01 -11.63 44.38
CA GLU A 870 -6.17 -12.03 45.19
C GLU A 870 -5.76 -13.01 46.29
N SER A 871 -4.89 -13.97 46.00
CA SER A 871 -4.36 -14.91 47.01
C SER A 871 -3.49 -14.21 48.06
N GLN A 872 -2.70 -13.21 47.65
CA GLN A 872 -1.88 -12.40 48.55
C GLN A 872 -2.76 -11.50 49.43
N LEU A 873 -3.79 -10.88 48.85
CA LEU A 873 -4.81 -10.13 49.58
C LEU A 873 -5.57 -11.03 50.56
N HIS A 874 -5.88 -12.26 50.18
CA HIS A 874 -6.54 -13.22 51.06
C HIS A 874 -5.65 -13.61 52.25
N ARG A 875 -4.35 -13.87 52.01
CA ARG A 875 -3.36 -14.12 53.08
C ARG A 875 -3.18 -12.90 53.98
N LEU A 876 -3.10 -11.70 53.41
CA LEU A 876 -3.00 -10.45 54.18
C LEU A 876 -4.26 -10.21 55.03
N ARG A 877 -5.45 -10.50 54.49
CA ARG A 877 -6.71 -10.45 55.24
C ARG A 877 -6.74 -11.49 56.36
N GLN A 878 -6.27 -12.71 56.14
CA GLN A 878 -6.14 -13.74 57.18
C GLN A 878 -5.15 -13.32 58.27
N LEU A 879 -4.00 -12.76 57.91
CA LEU A 879 -3.01 -12.24 58.86
C LEU A 879 -3.59 -11.05 59.66
N LEU A 880 -4.31 -10.14 59.02
CA LEU A 880 -5.02 -9.06 59.70
C LEU A 880 -6.09 -9.59 60.64
N HIS A 881 -6.81 -10.65 60.27
CA HIS A 881 -7.81 -11.31 61.12
C HIS A 881 -7.17 -12.04 62.32
N GLN A 882 -5.99 -12.63 62.13
CA GLN A 882 -5.22 -13.29 63.17
C GLN A 882 -4.64 -12.26 64.17
N VAL A 883 -4.20 -11.10 63.68
CA VAL A 883 -3.80 -9.97 64.52
C VAL A 883 -5.00 -9.39 65.28
N THR A 884 -6.19 -9.32 64.68
CA THR A 884 -7.39 -8.86 65.40
C THR A 884 -7.82 -9.84 66.49
N LEU A 885 -7.75 -11.16 66.26
CA LEU A 885 -8.07 -12.16 67.29
C LEU A 885 -7.04 -12.19 68.44
N CYS A 886 -5.74 -11.95 68.17
CA CYS A 886 -4.73 -11.78 69.21
C CYS A 886 -4.87 -10.47 70.00
N SER A 887 -5.53 -9.45 69.45
CA SER A 887 -5.71 -8.14 70.09
C SER A 887 -6.85 -8.10 71.12
N VAL A 888 -7.78 -9.08 71.11
CA VAL A 888 -8.96 -9.09 71.99
C VAL A 888 -8.68 -9.80 73.34
N ASN A 889 -7.57 -10.54 73.49
CA ASN A 889 -7.29 -11.32 74.70
C ASN A 889 -6.09 -10.83 75.53
N LEU A 890 -5.96 -9.51 75.76
CA LEU A 890 -5.12 -8.98 76.84
C LEU A 890 -5.97 -8.37 77.96
N SER A 891 -6.53 -9.23 78.80
CA SER A 891 -6.83 -8.89 80.20
C SER A 891 -6.70 -10.13 81.11
N ALA A 892 -5.82 -10.00 82.11
CA ALA A 892 -5.62 -10.84 83.32
C ALA A 892 -4.62 -12.04 83.27
N PRO A 893 -3.95 -12.38 84.41
CA PRO A 893 -2.54 -12.80 84.42
C PRO A 893 -2.22 -14.20 85.00
N LEU A 894 -0.96 -14.63 84.76
CA LEU A 894 -0.13 -15.64 85.48
C LEU A 894 -0.59 -17.11 85.54
N CYS A 895 0.16 -18.03 84.91
CA CYS A 895 0.71 -19.23 85.58
C CYS A 895 1.82 -19.92 84.77
N VAL A 896 2.75 -20.55 85.50
CA VAL A 896 3.98 -21.23 85.09
C VAL A 896 3.71 -22.72 84.87
N HIS A 897 4.18 -23.34 83.77
CA HIS A 897 5.04 -24.56 83.77
C HIS A 897 5.25 -25.21 82.38
N MET A 898 6.39 -25.91 82.33
CA MET A 898 7.11 -26.61 81.25
C MET A 898 6.52 -27.96 80.76
N CYS A 899 7.05 -28.40 79.60
CA CYS A 899 7.24 -29.75 78.99
C CYS A 899 6.53 -29.89 77.63
N SER A 900 7.17 -30.08 76.46
CA SER A 900 8.27 -30.95 75.97
C SER A 900 7.73 -32.07 75.08
N ASP A 901 8.41 -32.29 73.95
CA ASP A 901 8.38 -33.41 72.97
C ASP A 901 7.21 -33.49 71.96
N GLU A 902 7.39 -33.80 70.66
CA GLU A 902 8.53 -34.33 69.90
C GLU A 902 8.36 -34.09 68.36
N LEU A 903 9.48 -33.80 67.69
CA LEU A 903 9.94 -34.21 66.33
C LEU A 903 9.06 -34.02 65.06
N LEU A 904 9.52 -33.14 64.16
CA LEU A 904 10.21 -33.47 62.88
C LEU A 904 10.59 -32.18 62.13
N ASP A 905 11.87 -32.04 61.79
CA ASP A 905 12.50 -31.03 60.91
C ASP A 905 13.13 -31.82 59.71
N PRO A 906 13.62 -31.25 58.56
CA PRO A 906 14.24 -29.93 58.44
C PRO A 906 14.15 -29.16 57.08
N HIS A 907 14.63 -27.91 57.12
CA HIS A 907 15.37 -27.14 56.10
C HIS A 907 14.72 -25.96 55.33
N ASN A 908 15.47 -24.84 55.43
CA ASN A 908 15.62 -23.68 54.54
C ASN A 908 14.66 -22.47 54.65
N SER A 909 14.97 -21.55 55.57
CA SER A 909 14.83 -20.10 55.33
C SER A 909 15.56 -19.27 56.41
N SER A 910 16.85 -18.99 56.20
CA SER A 910 17.59 -18.00 57.00
C SER A 910 18.83 -17.52 56.24
N SER A 911 18.64 -16.67 55.24
CA SER A 911 19.73 -15.84 54.71
C SER A 911 19.32 -14.45 54.21
N ASP A 912 18.04 -14.20 53.89
CA ASP A 912 17.69 -12.94 53.19
C ASP A 912 17.54 -11.69 54.08
N LEU A 913 17.52 -11.82 55.42
CA LEU A 913 17.33 -10.65 56.28
C LEU A 913 18.65 -9.95 56.69
N ALA A 914 19.79 -10.63 56.56
CA ALA A 914 21.11 -10.06 56.89
C ALA A 914 21.65 -9.21 55.73
N ASP A 915 21.45 -9.63 54.48
CA ASP A 915 21.90 -8.89 53.29
C ASP A 915 21.08 -7.62 53.03
N VAL A 916 19.81 -7.57 53.47
CA VAL A 916 18.97 -6.37 53.37
C VAL A 916 19.33 -5.31 54.41
N MET A 917 19.82 -5.71 55.59
CA MET A 917 20.27 -4.77 56.62
C MET A 917 21.65 -4.17 56.35
N GLU A 918 22.50 -4.83 55.56
CA GLU A 918 23.83 -4.31 55.21
C GLU A 918 23.81 -3.34 54.02
N GLN A 919 22.83 -3.43 53.11
CA GLN A 919 22.63 -2.46 52.01
C GLN A 919 22.00 -1.12 52.42
N ILE A 920 21.30 -1.05 53.55
CA ILE A 920 20.69 0.21 54.05
C ILE A 920 21.73 1.12 54.72
N ASN A 921 22.84 0.57 55.20
CA ASN A 921 23.91 1.34 55.87
C ASN A 921 24.97 1.95 54.93
N SER A 922 24.95 1.65 53.63
CA SER A 922 25.93 2.17 52.66
C SER A 922 25.45 3.38 51.84
N SER A 923 24.26 3.94 52.11
CA SER A 923 23.67 5.01 51.29
C SER A 923 23.72 6.43 51.89
N PHE A 924 24.42 6.65 53.01
CA PHE A 924 24.61 7.99 53.59
C PHE A 924 26.05 8.24 54.07
N PRO A 925 26.83 9.13 53.42
CA PRO A 925 27.90 9.83 54.09
C PRO A 925 27.35 11.13 54.68
N ALA A 926 27.47 11.24 56.00
CA ALA A 926 27.14 12.41 56.79
C ALA A 926 27.87 13.69 56.31
N CYS A 927 27.17 14.82 56.34
CA CYS A 927 27.78 16.15 56.27
C CYS A 927 28.79 16.35 57.41
N SER A 928 30.06 16.57 57.06
CA SER A 928 31.01 17.30 57.94
C SER A 928 31.56 18.52 57.21
N ARG A 929 31.25 19.69 57.75
CA ARG A 929 31.82 20.99 57.38
C ARG A 929 33.35 20.98 57.54
N LYS A 930 34.08 21.58 56.58
CA LYS A 930 35.27 22.40 56.83
C LYS A 930 35.56 23.33 55.65
N SER A 931 36.15 24.46 56.01
CA SER A 931 36.32 25.72 55.31
C SER A 931 37.54 25.80 54.38
N SER A 932 37.56 26.91 53.62
CA SER A 932 38.70 27.73 53.13
C SER A 932 39.40 27.42 51.80
N SER A 933 39.17 28.36 50.86
CA SER A 933 40.13 29.22 50.13
C SER A 933 41.07 28.71 49.01
N HIS A 934 40.95 29.42 47.87
CA HIS A 934 41.96 29.81 46.86
C HIS A 934 42.67 28.76 45.98
N SER A 935 42.50 28.91 44.64
CA SER A 935 43.50 29.32 43.63
C SER A 935 43.47 28.53 42.30
N VAL A 936 43.18 29.27 41.22
CA VAL A 936 43.69 29.25 39.83
C VAL A 936 44.57 28.05 39.36
N SER A 937 44.19 27.41 38.23
CA SER A 937 45.06 27.22 37.05
C SER A 937 44.34 26.61 35.84
N SER A 938 44.65 27.18 34.68
CA SER A 938 44.34 26.81 33.29
C SER A 938 44.92 25.48 32.81
N ALA A 939 44.27 24.80 31.85
CA ALA A 939 44.91 24.17 30.68
C ALA A 939 43.89 23.68 29.62
N SER A 940 44.29 23.83 28.37
CA SER A 940 43.58 23.58 27.10
C SER A 940 43.73 22.13 26.57
N PHE A 941 43.16 21.90 25.36
CA PHE A 941 43.21 20.74 24.44
C PHE A 941 42.08 19.70 24.61
N GLY A 942 41.43 19.19 23.56
CA GLY A 942 41.60 19.35 22.12
C GLY A 942 40.51 18.58 21.35
N VAL A 943 40.26 19.04 20.13
CA VAL A 943 39.35 18.46 19.12
C VAL A 943 39.95 17.18 18.53
N CYS A 944 39.15 16.15 18.28
CA CYS A 944 39.48 15.10 17.31
C CYS A 944 38.23 14.55 16.59
N VAL A 945 38.22 14.81 15.28
CA VAL A 945 37.49 14.12 14.21
C VAL A 945 38.27 12.83 13.87
N PHE A 946 37.62 11.71 13.52
CA PHE A 946 38.07 10.86 12.39
C PHE A 946 37.06 9.77 11.97
N HIS A 947 36.94 9.69 10.64
CA HIS A 947 36.31 8.68 9.77
C HIS A 947 36.73 7.22 10.06
N HIS A 948 35.87 6.28 9.67
CA HIS A 948 36.34 4.97 9.17
C HIS A 948 35.56 4.52 7.93
N VAL A 949 36.31 4.39 6.83
CA VAL A 949 36.00 3.63 5.61
C VAL A 949 36.62 2.25 5.78
N VAL A 950 35.93 1.18 5.35
CA VAL A 950 36.55 -0.12 5.06
C VAL A 950 36.09 -0.59 3.68
N LYS A 951 37.06 -0.88 2.82
CA LYS A 951 36.92 -1.41 1.47
C LYS A 951 37.65 -2.76 1.42
N SER A 952 37.13 -3.64 0.56
CA SER A 952 37.81 -4.74 -0.16
C SER A 952 37.86 -6.13 0.50
N LYS A 953 36.96 -7.01 0.03
CA LYS A 953 37.31 -8.06 -0.94
C LYS A 953 36.11 -8.39 -1.82
#